data_AF-A0A644V3M8-F1
#
_entry.id   AF-A0A644V3M8-F1
#
_cell.length_a   1.000
_cell.length_b   1.000
_cell.length_c   1.000
_cell.angle_alpha   90.00
_cell.angle_beta   90.00
_cell.angle_gamma   90.00
#
_symmetry.space_group_name_H-M   'P 1'
#
loop_
_entity.id
_entity.type
_entity.pdbx_description
1 polymer ?
#
loop_
_entity_poly.entity_id
_entity_poly.type
_entity_poly.pdbx_seq_one_letter_code
_entity_poly.pdbx_strand_id
1 'polypeptide(L)'
;MIPRANIQPVCCDDLPVYACPTDQELRLVEESGLFDEAWYRRCYLLGRTATMPPLVHFLRYGPRKGYRPNEFFDPLLYLSAFPDALASGRNPLLHFLQHLDKDFYASSSDQRAQLPQNTRPPLTVLMSVFNGEAHLKEAVESILGQTFSNFIFLIIDDASEDATAAILAEYARNDSRLRVVTNERNLGLAQSLNKGLALTDTPYVARMDADDIALPDRFYRQLAFMEGHPDVAVLGGSILGIDKEGTPNGWSWRPPCTPEMINIDINTWLGRGIPHPSAMFLTGALKKINGYCPALNYIEDYELWHRLIENNYSIASLAGEPLLLYRQYAHSDAKKQTTKALSFTLFWIECDKTKKSYLDPLNVAKEPATELVQTLLVPGTPGAFAWFSMLPEIQSEDKKELIIPALRNALPYPEAMPAGFPLDAVLRWYAEEYPHQACQALSEATADIKEKMQKMLTKAELHSQASCALRHTFVPLPVPQCIPVQNSNICNANCVFCQYSLNIDKKRIMPFELFKKIADDFYKERNDGIIHFIGTGEVFTDRNIIEKMAYTKSLGLKAYITTNGTLFHKWNLVERTLNLHPERIYISTPGFSADAYATLFGVNNYDEFFPALINFFQYKEKNCPQTHIGFGFRSNRTYEDVVNDDDYKKHVKYFVDNKIIFNELNRFEFDSWSGQIFSKAGSKIKIVDHSNTQSLCPKLYAPQLSILADGSLKLCGCTYIKTEYDSMVIGNLASQTISECLSQESIHAMFKNYLIDKKIPEICRQCTRGHDR
;
A
#
# COMPACT_ATOMS: atom_id res chain seq x y z
N MET A 1 37.11 27.24 -12.25
CA MET A 1 36.70 28.14 -11.14
C MET A 1 35.62 29.06 -11.67
N ILE A 2 34.43 29.07 -11.08
CA ILE A 2 33.30 29.92 -11.48
C ILE A 2 33.08 30.99 -10.39
N PRO A 3 32.92 32.29 -10.72
CA PRO A 3 32.73 33.34 -9.72
C PRO A 3 31.39 33.20 -8.97
N ARG A 4 31.44 33.34 -7.64
CA ARG A 4 30.36 33.07 -6.66
C ARG A 4 29.11 33.99 -6.72
N ALA A 5 28.97 34.87 -7.71
CA ALA A 5 28.11 36.06 -7.55
C ALA A 5 26.71 35.99 -8.17
N ASN A 6 26.35 35.03 -9.03
CA ASN A 6 25.01 34.95 -9.63
C ASN A 6 24.68 33.53 -10.13
N ILE A 7 24.63 32.54 -9.23
CA ILE A 7 24.26 31.17 -9.59
C ILE A 7 22.74 31.03 -9.49
N GLN A 8 22.05 30.98 -10.63
CA GLN A 8 20.62 30.63 -10.66
C GLN A 8 20.46 29.11 -10.79
N PRO A 9 19.73 28.42 -9.91
CA PRO A 9 19.59 26.97 -9.97
C PRO A 9 18.88 26.54 -11.27
N VAL A 10 19.53 25.64 -12.03
CA VAL A 10 18.98 25.08 -13.28
C VAL A 10 18.58 23.62 -13.02
N CYS A 11 17.31 23.30 -13.24
CA CYS A 11 16.83 21.92 -13.18
C CYS A 11 17.13 21.20 -14.50
N CYS A 12 17.66 19.98 -14.44
CA CYS A 12 17.96 19.20 -15.64
C CYS A 12 16.70 18.82 -16.44
N ASP A 13 15.55 18.65 -15.79
CA ASP A 13 14.28 18.29 -16.44
C ASP A 13 13.75 19.40 -17.37
N ASP A 14 14.17 20.64 -17.13
CA ASP A 14 13.82 21.82 -17.94
C ASP A 14 14.71 21.97 -19.19
N LEU A 15 15.83 21.24 -19.28
CA LEU A 15 16.72 21.30 -20.43
C LEU A 15 16.19 20.48 -21.61
N PRO A 16 16.27 20.95 -22.86
CA PRO A 16 15.75 20.22 -24.01
C PRO A 16 16.53 18.92 -24.25
N VAL A 17 15.92 17.99 -24.99
CA VAL A 17 16.70 17.00 -25.72
C VAL A 17 17.35 17.71 -26.90
N TYR A 18 18.68 17.70 -26.96
CA TYR A 18 19.41 18.40 -28.01
C TYR A 18 19.33 17.64 -29.34
N ALA A 19 19.46 18.39 -30.44
CA ALA A 19 19.54 17.83 -31.78
C ALA A 19 20.71 16.83 -31.89
N CYS A 20 20.65 15.95 -32.88
CA CYS A 20 21.77 15.06 -33.15
C CYS A 20 23.02 15.91 -33.48
N PRO A 21 24.16 15.69 -32.80
CA PRO A 21 25.36 16.46 -33.03
C PRO A 21 25.89 16.23 -34.45
N THR A 22 26.42 17.28 -35.06
CA THR A 22 27.13 17.22 -36.34
C THR A 22 28.51 16.57 -36.15
N ASP A 23 29.10 16.06 -37.24
CA ASP A 23 30.47 15.51 -37.21
C ASP A 23 31.51 16.53 -36.73
N GLN A 24 31.26 17.82 -36.96
CA GLN A 24 32.12 18.90 -36.50
C GLN A 24 32.03 19.10 -34.97
N GLU A 25 30.85 18.98 -34.40
CA GLU A 25 30.64 19.07 -32.94
C GLU A 25 31.18 17.84 -32.21
N LEU A 26 31.07 16.65 -32.82
CA LEU A 26 31.67 15.43 -32.27
C LEU A 26 33.20 15.56 -32.21
N ARG A 27 33.84 15.95 -33.32
CA ARG A 27 35.29 16.19 -33.35
C ARG A 27 35.72 17.26 -32.36
N LEU A 28 34.97 18.36 -32.24
CA LEU A 28 35.28 19.44 -31.29
C LEU A 28 35.34 18.92 -29.84
N VAL A 29 34.41 18.05 -29.46
CA VAL A 29 34.40 17.47 -28.10
C VAL A 29 35.51 16.44 -27.94
N GLU A 30 35.75 15.58 -28.93
CA GLU A 30 36.83 14.58 -28.90
C GLU A 30 38.22 15.24 -28.78
N GLU A 31 38.49 16.25 -29.62
CA GLU A 31 39.75 17.00 -29.61
C GLU A 31 39.96 17.78 -28.31
N SER A 32 38.88 18.16 -27.61
CA SER A 32 38.98 18.85 -26.32
C SER A 32 39.43 17.97 -25.17
N GLY A 33 39.30 16.64 -25.29
CA GLY A 33 39.55 15.69 -24.20
C GLY A 33 38.56 15.81 -23.03
N LEU A 34 37.50 16.61 -23.14
CA LEU A 34 36.52 16.81 -22.07
C LEU A 34 35.43 15.74 -22.02
N PHE A 35 35.44 14.75 -22.91
CA PHE A 35 34.56 13.59 -22.80
C PHE A 35 35.38 12.34 -22.48
N ASP A 36 35.31 11.88 -21.23
CA ASP A 36 35.94 10.62 -20.81
C ASP A 36 34.93 9.48 -21.02
N GLU A 37 35.07 8.76 -22.13
CA GLU A 37 34.17 7.67 -22.47
C GLU A 37 34.17 6.54 -21.44
N ALA A 38 35.33 6.21 -20.87
CA ALA A 38 35.45 5.12 -19.90
C ALA A 38 34.75 5.50 -18.59
N TRP A 39 34.98 6.72 -18.10
CA TRP A 39 34.29 7.27 -16.94
C TRP A 39 32.79 7.40 -17.20
N TYR A 40 32.40 7.95 -18.34
CA TYR A 40 30.99 8.12 -18.71
C TYR A 40 30.25 6.78 -18.77
N ARG A 41 30.87 5.74 -19.34
CA ARG A 41 30.29 4.40 -19.40
C ARG A 41 30.14 3.80 -18.01
N ARG A 42 31.17 3.92 -17.16
CA ARG A 42 31.13 3.46 -15.76
C ARG A 42 30.04 4.18 -14.97
N CYS A 43 29.89 5.48 -15.13
CA CYS A 43 28.94 6.27 -14.36
C CYS A 43 27.49 6.13 -14.87
N TYR A 44 27.28 6.05 -16.19
CA TYR A 44 25.94 6.26 -16.76
C TYR A 44 25.44 5.19 -17.74
N LEU A 45 26.29 4.29 -18.25
CA LEU A 45 25.92 3.32 -19.29
C LEU A 45 26.16 1.84 -18.94
N LEU A 46 26.52 1.51 -17.70
CA LEU A 46 26.71 0.11 -17.27
C LEU A 46 25.42 -0.71 -17.46
N GLY A 47 25.53 -1.84 -18.19
CA GLY A 47 24.45 -2.80 -18.41
C GLY A 47 23.50 -2.52 -19.58
N ARG A 48 23.74 -1.48 -20.40
CA ARG A 48 22.89 -1.17 -21.57
C ARG A 48 23.60 -1.55 -22.87
N THR A 49 22.98 -2.40 -23.70
CA THR A 49 23.38 -2.58 -25.10
C THR A 49 23.16 -1.25 -25.83
N ALA A 50 24.24 -0.56 -26.16
CA ALA A 50 24.18 0.77 -26.74
C ALA A 50 23.59 0.70 -28.16
N THR A 51 22.39 1.27 -28.36
CA THR A 51 21.87 1.61 -29.69
C THR A 51 22.52 2.88 -30.26
N MET A 52 23.44 3.53 -29.51
CA MET A 52 24.05 4.83 -29.83
C MET A 52 25.39 5.04 -29.11
N PRO A 53 26.43 5.67 -29.74
CA PRO A 53 27.71 5.95 -29.09
C PRO A 53 27.59 6.84 -27.83
N PRO A 54 28.42 6.66 -26.78
CA PRO A 54 28.32 7.41 -25.52
C PRO A 54 28.42 8.91 -25.66
N LEU A 55 29.32 9.40 -26.52
CA LEU A 55 29.47 10.83 -26.78
C LEU A 55 28.20 11.40 -27.43
N VAL A 56 27.61 10.69 -28.40
CA VAL A 56 26.34 11.07 -29.03
C VAL A 56 25.21 11.04 -28.00
N HIS A 57 25.19 10.03 -27.12
CA HIS A 57 24.23 9.94 -26.03
C HIS A 57 24.36 11.13 -25.07
N PHE A 58 25.58 11.50 -24.67
CA PHE A 58 25.82 12.67 -23.82
C PHE A 58 25.38 13.97 -24.51
N LEU A 59 25.80 14.23 -25.74
CA LEU A 59 25.48 15.48 -26.41
C LEU A 59 23.98 15.68 -26.62
N ARG A 60 23.22 14.60 -26.82
CA ARG A 60 21.76 14.64 -27.02
C ARG A 60 20.96 14.65 -25.71
N TYR A 61 21.34 13.79 -24.77
CA TYR A 61 20.52 13.49 -23.59
C TYR A 61 21.21 13.76 -22.26
N GLY A 62 22.55 13.88 -22.26
CA GLY A 62 23.38 13.97 -21.07
C GLY A 62 22.95 15.09 -20.12
N PRO A 63 22.99 16.37 -20.53
CA PRO A 63 22.62 17.49 -19.65
C PRO A 63 21.19 17.42 -19.13
N ARG A 64 20.21 17.03 -19.95
CA ARG A 64 18.82 16.81 -19.51
C ARG A 64 18.70 15.68 -18.48
N LYS A 65 19.59 14.69 -18.54
CA LYS A 65 19.69 13.61 -17.56
C LYS A 65 20.60 13.95 -16.37
N GLY A 66 21.17 15.16 -16.34
CA GLY A 66 22.16 15.57 -15.34
C GLY A 66 23.51 14.86 -15.46
N TYR A 67 23.78 14.19 -16.59
CA TYR A 67 25.03 13.47 -16.80
C TYR A 67 26.15 14.43 -17.17
N ARG A 68 27.35 14.16 -16.67
CA ARG A 68 28.55 14.92 -16.97
C ARG A 68 29.38 14.22 -18.05
N PRO A 69 30.17 14.94 -18.85
CA PRO A 69 31.04 14.34 -19.86
C PRO A 69 32.36 13.81 -19.25
N ASN A 70 32.75 14.32 -18.08
CA ASN A 70 33.92 13.92 -17.31
C ASN A 70 33.69 14.26 -15.83
N GLU A 71 34.67 13.96 -14.96
CA GLU A 71 34.57 14.18 -13.52
C GLU A 71 34.57 15.67 -13.07
N PHE A 72 35.01 16.59 -13.92
CA PHE A 72 35.25 18.00 -13.57
C PHE A 72 34.29 19.01 -14.23
N PHE A 73 33.66 18.66 -15.35
CA PHE A 73 32.73 19.53 -16.06
C PHE A 73 31.30 19.19 -15.66
N ASP A 74 30.66 20.06 -14.89
CA ASP A 74 29.25 19.95 -14.55
C ASP A 74 28.41 20.86 -15.48
N PRO A 75 27.60 20.27 -16.38
CA PRO A 75 26.71 21.00 -17.28
C PRO A 75 25.73 21.94 -16.58
N LEU A 76 25.15 21.52 -15.45
CA LEU A 76 24.13 22.29 -14.74
C LEU A 76 24.79 23.44 -13.99
N LEU A 77 25.92 23.18 -13.33
CA LEU A 77 26.69 24.23 -12.67
C LEU A 77 27.15 25.30 -13.68
N TYR A 78 27.57 24.87 -14.87
CA TYR A 78 27.92 25.77 -15.96
C TYR A 78 26.71 26.63 -16.38
N LEU A 79 25.56 26.02 -16.68
CA LEU A 79 24.36 26.78 -17.07
C LEU A 79 23.83 27.70 -15.97
N SER A 80 23.95 27.28 -14.72
CA SER A 80 23.57 28.10 -13.55
C SER A 80 24.44 29.34 -13.40
N ALA A 81 25.68 29.28 -13.86
CA ALA A 81 26.64 30.38 -13.76
C ALA A 81 26.69 31.28 -15.00
N PHE A 82 26.22 30.78 -16.14
CA PHE A 82 26.26 31.46 -17.43
C PHE A 82 24.84 31.51 -18.03
N PRO A 83 24.02 32.51 -17.64
CA PRO A 83 22.63 32.63 -18.12
C PRO A 83 22.51 32.78 -19.65
N ASP A 84 23.54 33.31 -20.31
CA ASP A 84 23.68 33.36 -21.77
C ASP A 84 23.80 31.97 -22.39
N ALA A 85 24.55 31.06 -21.73
CA ALA A 85 24.63 29.66 -22.12
C ALA A 85 23.28 28.97 -22.03
N LEU A 86 22.51 29.23 -20.97
CA LEU A 86 21.15 28.71 -20.79
C LEU A 86 20.19 29.28 -21.86
N ALA A 87 20.22 30.58 -22.09
CA ALA A 87 19.39 31.24 -23.10
C ALA A 87 19.69 30.80 -24.54
N SER A 88 20.93 30.36 -24.81
CA SER A 88 21.35 29.90 -26.14
C SER A 88 20.63 28.62 -26.60
N GLY A 89 20.10 27.83 -25.66
CA GLY A 89 19.50 26.52 -25.94
C GLY A 89 20.49 25.49 -26.51
N ARG A 90 21.80 25.77 -26.50
CA ARG A 90 22.85 24.85 -26.98
C ARG A 90 23.26 23.86 -25.90
N ASN A 91 23.87 22.75 -26.31
CA ASN A 91 24.47 21.83 -25.35
C ASN A 91 25.55 22.58 -24.54
N PRO A 92 25.53 22.52 -23.20
CA PRO A 92 26.43 23.28 -22.33
C PRO A 92 27.91 22.99 -22.56
N LEU A 93 28.29 21.75 -22.91
CA LEU A 93 29.69 21.44 -23.23
C LEU A 93 30.09 22.07 -24.57
N LEU A 94 29.22 22.03 -25.57
CA LEU A 94 29.49 22.69 -26.86
C LEU A 94 29.51 24.22 -26.72
N HIS A 95 28.60 24.78 -25.93
CA HIS A 95 28.61 26.20 -25.61
C HIS A 95 29.91 26.59 -24.92
N PHE A 96 30.33 25.83 -23.91
CA PHE A 96 31.61 26.02 -23.23
C PHE A 96 32.78 25.99 -24.22
N LEU A 97 32.87 24.95 -25.07
CA LEU A 97 33.96 24.80 -26.03
C LEU A 97 34.01 25.90 -27.09
N GLN A 98 32.87 26.47 -27.47
CA GLN A 98 32.78 27.56 -28.45
C GLN A 98 33.13 28.93 -27.86
N HIS A 99 32.97 29.10 -26.54
CA HIS A 99 33.25 30.34 -25.83
C HIS A 99 34.51 30.23 -24.95
N LEU A 100 35.30 29.16 -25.13
CA LEU A 100 36.62 29.03 -24.55
C LEU A 100 37.53 30.10 -25.16
N ASP A 101 37.89 31.10 -24.34
CA ASP A 101 38.97 32.01 -24.68
C ASP A 101 40.29 31.21 -24.70
N LYS A 102 40.88 31.07 -25.89
CA LYS A 102 42.03 30.18 -26.13
C LYS A 102 43.27 30.55 -25.31
N ASP A 103 43.32 31.78 -24.80
CA ASP A 103 44.41 32.29 -23.98
C ASP A 103 44.32 31.86 -22.50
N PHE A 104 43.17 31.39 -22.02
CA PHE A 104 42.97 31.00 -20.62
C PHE A 104 43.54 29.62 -20.28
N TYR A 105 43.64 28.70 -21.24
CA TYR A 105 44.13 27.32 -21.01
C TYR A 105 45.63 27.14 -21.25
N ALA A 106 46.25 27.97 -22.11
CA ALA A 106 47.66 27.82 -22.49
C ALA A 106 48.66 28.16 -21.38
N SER A 107 48.24 28.85 -20.31
CA SER A 107 49.09 29.25 -19.19
C SER A 107 48.99 28.35 -17.94
N SER A 108 48.16 27.29 -17.98
CA SER A 108 47.81 26.50 -16.78
C SER A 108 48.44 25.11 -16.70
N SER A 109 49.24 24.69 -17.68
CA SER A 109 49.94 23.39 -17.65
C SER A 109 50.97 23.27 -16.51
N ASP A 110 51.49 24.40 -16.01
CA ASP A 110 52.48 24.43 -14.92
C ASP A 110 51.86 24.65 -13.52
N GLN A 111 50.54 24.84 -13.39
CA GLN A 111 49.87 25.02 -12.09
C GLN A 111 49.04 23.80 -11.62
N ARG A 112 49.05 22.69 -12.38
CA ARG A 112 48.36 21.43 -11.99
C ARG A 112 48.92 20.76 -10.72
N ALA A 113 50.07 21.21 -10.21
CA ALA A 113 50.72 20.65 -9.03
C ALA A 113 50.43 21.41 -7.70
N GLN A 114 49.62 22.48 -7.68
CA GLN A 114 49.47 23.32 -6.48
C GLN A 114 48.05 23.85 -6.22
N LEU A 115 47.02 23.02 -6.29
CA LEU A 115 45.84 23.29 -5.45
C LEU A 115 46.10 22.66 -4.08
N PRO A 116 46.17 23.44 -2.98
CA PRO A 116 46.49 22.89 -1.68
C PRO A 116 45.34 22.01 -1.21
N GLN A 117 45.48 20.69 -1.37
CA GLN A 117 44.52 19.70 -0.84
C GLN A 117 44.49 19.67 0.71
N ASN A 118 45.38 20.42 1.38
CA ASN A 118 45.63 20.38 2.82
C ASN A 118 45.12 21.59 3.63
N THR A 119 44.34 22.52 3.06
CA THR A 119 43.83 23.67 3.84
C THR A 119 42.44 23.47 4.41
N ARG A 120 41.70 22.45 3.97
CA ARG A 120 40.36 22.14 4.49
C ARG A 120 40.46 21.37 5.81
N PRO A 121 39.54 21.63 6.75
CA PRO A 121 39.56 21.01 8.08
C PRO A 121 39.49 19.48 7.96
N PRO A 122 40.20 18.74 8.84
CA PRO A 122 40.16 17.29 8.84
C PRO A 122 38.75 16.80 9.20
N LEU A 123 38.40 15.60 8.74
CA LEU A 123 37.16 14.92 9.13
C LEU A 123 37.45 13.54 9.68
N THR A 124 36.54 13.02 10.50
CA THR A 124 36.56 11.61 10.90
C THR A 124 35.48 10.88 10.13
N VAL A 125 35.83 9.83 9.41
CA VAL A 125 34.87 8.89 8.85
C VAL A 125 34.56 7.87 9.93
N LEU A 126 33.31 7.80 10.37
CA LEU A 126 32.86 6.90 11.42
C LEU A 126 32.04 5.77 10.82
N MET A 127 32.51 4.54 11.02
CA MET A 127 31.83 3.31 10.64
C MET A 127 31.71 2.40 11.86
N SER A 128 30.60 1.70 11.97
CA SER A 128 30.45 0.59 12.90
C SER A 128 30.18 -0.68 12.11
N VAL A 129 30.78 -1.79 12.52
CA VAL A 129 30.65 -3.07 11.83
C VAL A 129 30.41 -4.19 12.85
N PHE A 130 29.49 -5.09 12.52
CA PHE A 130 29.29 -6.36 13.21
C PHE A 130 29.08 -7.44 12.16
N ASN A 131 29.96 -8.42 12.11
CA ASN A 131 29.93 -9.52 11.15
C ASN A 131 29.81 -9.04 9.68
N GLY A 132 30.76 -8.20 9.25
CA GLY A 132 30.77 -7.56 7.93
C GLY A 132 31.64 -8.25 6.88
N GLU A 133 32.15 -9.46 7.12
CA GLU A 133 33.16 -10.13 6.27
C GLU A 133 32.88 -10.06 4.77
N ALA A 134 31.60 -10.22 4.38
CA ALA A 134 31.18 -10.31 2.98
C ALA A 134 31.46 -9.05 2.14
N HIS A 135 31.33 -7.85 2.72
CA HIS A 135 31.33 -6.59 1.97
C HIS A 135 32.27 -5.52 2.54
N LEU A 136 32.87 -5.76 3.71
CA LEU A 136 33.70 -4.80 4.41
C LEU A 136 34.89 -4.29 3.59
N LYS A 137 35.50 -5.15 2.76
CA LYS A 137 36.64 -4.75 1.92
C LYS A 137 36.28 -3.63 0.95
N GLU A 138 35.18 -3.80 0.21
CA GLU A 138 34.69 -2.80 -0.75
C GLU A 138 34.35 -1.48 -0.05
N ALA A 139 33.70 -1.56 1.12
CA ALA A 139 33.37 -0.39 1.91
C ALA A 139 34.63 0.36 2.38
N VAL A 140 35.61 -0.35 2.93
CA VAL A 140 36.88 0.23 3.39
C VAL A 140 37.65 0.86 2.24
N GLU A 141 37.79 0.16 1.12
CA GLU A 141 38.48 0.64 -0.08
C GLU A 141 37.82 1.89 -0.66
N SER A 142 36.49 1.97 -0.66
CA SER A 142 35.75 3.14 -1.14
C SER A 142 36.01 4.42 -0.32
N ILE A 143 36.33 4.26 0.97
CA ILE A 143 36.68 5.37 1.86
C ILE A 143 38.16 5.73 1.72
N LEU A 144 39.05 4.73 1.69
CA LEU A 144 40.48 4.97 1.51
C LEU A 144 40.81 5.59 0.14
N GLY A 145 40.01 5.28 -0.88
CA GLY A 145 40.09 5.82 -2.25
C GLY A 145 39.41 7.17 -2.46
N GLN A 146 38.95 7.85 -1.41
CA GLN A 146 38.39 9.20 -1.53
C GLN A 146 39.43 10.21 -2.02
N THR A 147 39.00 11.10 -2.90
CA THR A 147 39.80 12.19 -3.47
C THR A 147 40.25 13.22 -2.43
N PHE A 148 39.51 13.36 -1.34
CA PHE A 148 39.92 14.14 -0.17
C PHE A 148 40.67 13.23 0.80
N SER A 149 41.94 13.54 1.10
CA SER A 149 42.85 12.64 1.84
C SER A 149 43.05 12.99 3.32
N ASN A 150 42.70 14.21 3.74
CA ASN A 150 42.89 14.69 5.12
C ASN A 150 41.75 14.22 6.04
N PHE A 151 41.68 12.91 6.28
CA PHE A 151 40.69 12.32 7.18
C PHE A 151 41.29 11.23 8.07
N ILE A 152 40.61 10.97 9.18
CA ILE A 152 40.80 9.80 10.03
C ILE A 152 39.65 8.85 9.75
N PHE A 153 39.92 7.57 9.48
CA PHE A 153 38.88 6.57 9.34
C PHE A 153 38.78 5.76 10.63
N LEU A 154 37.75 6.00 11.42
CA LEU A 154 37.49 5.33 12.68
C LEU A 154 36.43 4.25 12.50
N ILE A 155 36.83 2.99 12.66
CA ILE A 155 35.93 1.84 12.60
C ILE A 155 35.74 1.26 14.01
N ILE A 156 34.49 1.13 14.44
CA ILE A 156 34.09 0.46 15.67
C ILE A 156 33.62 -0.95 15.33
N ASP A 157 34.45 -1.95 15.60
CA ASP A 157 34.10 -3.36 15.49
C ASP A 157 33.29 -3.78 16.71
N ASP A 158 32.02 -4.08 16.51
CA ASP A 158 31.04 -4.33 17.59
C ASP A 158 31.06 -5.80 18.05
N ALA A 159 32.27 -6.28 18.34
CA ALA A 159 32.58 -7.66 18.75
C ALA A 159 32.19 -8.70 17.68
N SER A 160 32.63 -8.51 16.43
CA SER A 160 32.41 -9.47 15.35
C SER A 160 33.01 -10.84 15.65
N GLU A 161 32.34 -11.89 15.19
CA GLU A 161 32.73 -13.30 15.35
C GLU A 161 33.26 -13.93 14.05
N ASP A 162 33.10 -13.24 12.92
CA ASP A 162 33.56 -13.66 11.59
C ASP A 162 34.97 -13.10 11.26
N ALA A 163 35.38 -13.15 9.98
CA ALA A 163 36.72 -12.66 9.60
C ALA A 163 36.88 -11.12 9.62
N THR A 164 35.86 -10.36 10.04
CA THR A 164 35.88 -8.88 10.11
C THR A 164 37.12 -8.35 10.80
N ALA A 165 37.45 -8.84 12.00
CA ALA A 165 38.59 -8.34 12.77
C ALA A 165 39.94 -8.57 12.04
N ALA A 166 40.08 -9.70 11.34
CA ALA A 166 41.27 -10.01 10.57
C ALA A 166 41.43 -9.09 9.35
N ILE A 167 40.32 -8.83 8.64
CA ILE A 167 40.29 -7.89 7.50
C ILE A 167 40.69 -6.49 7.97
N LEU A 168 40.11 -6.00 9.07
CA LEU A 168 40.42 -4.69 9.62
C LEU A 168 41.89 -4.55 10.06
N ALA A 169 42.46 -5.59 10.68
CA ALA A 169 43.86 -5.62 11.07
C ALA A 169 44.82 -5.62 9.86
N GLU A 170 44.39 -6.14 8.71
CA GLU A 170 45.14 -6.05 7.46
C GLU A 170 45.21 -4.60 6.96
N TYR A 171 44.06 -3.94 6.78
CA TYR A 171 44.04 -2.55 6.31
C TYR A 171 44.70 -1.58 7.29
N ALA A 172 44.53 -1.76 8.61
CA ALA A 172 45.11 -0.87 9.61
C ALA A 172 46.65 -0.95 9.65
N ARG A 173 47.24 -2.06 9.19
CA ARG A 173 48.70 -2.17 9.00
C ARG A 173 49.19 -1.42 7.76
N ASN A 174 48.34 -1.26 6.75
CA ASN A 174 48.71 -0.73 5.43
C ASN A 174 48.35 0.75 5.24
N ASP A 175 47.37 1.29 5.97
CA ASP A 175 46.96 2.69 5.89
C ASP A 175 46.86 3.33 7.28
N SER A 176 47.73 4.31 7.54
CA SER A 176 47.83 4.99 8.83
C SER A 176 46.62 5.86 9.17
N ARG A 177 45.72 6.14 8.21
CA ARG A 177 44.47 6.87 8.46
C ARG A 177 43.43 6.00 9.15
N LEU A 178 43.53 4.68 9.04
CA LEU A 178 42.57 3.73 9.61
C LEU A 178 42.88 3.42 11.08
N ARG A 179 41.89 3.67 11.94
CA ARG A 179 41.90 3.36 13.37
C ARG A 179 40.74 2.42 13.68
N VAL A 180 41.04 1.30 14.32
CA VAL A 180 40.04 0.28 14.67
C VAL A 180 39.92 0.21 16.19
N VAL A 181 38.69 0.18 16.69
CA VAL A 181 38.38 0.00 18.11
C VAL A 181 37.35 -1.12 18.22
N THR A 182 37.69 -2.17 18.96
CA THR A 182 36.79 -3.31 19.16
C THR A 182 36.03 -3.19 20.48
N ASN A 183 34.74 -3.52 20.48
CA ASN A 183 33.93 -3.64 21.68
C ASN A 183 34.16 -5.00 22.35
N GLU A 184 34.01 -5.05 23.68
CA GLU A 184 34.16 -6.30 24.45
C GLU A 184 33.00 -7.28 24.20
N ARG A 185 31.85 -6.75 23.79
CA ARG A 185 30.62 -7.47 23.46
C ARG A 185 29.84 -6.65 22.44
N ASN A 186 28.89 -7.27 21.75
CA ASN A 186 27.98 -6.57 20.85
C ASN A 186 27.11 -5.57 21.65
N LEU A 187 27.25 -4.29 21.33
CA LEU A 187 26.55 -3.15 21.95
C LEU A 187 25.41 -2.61 21.06
N GLY A 188 25.39 -3.00 19.79
CA GLY A 188 24.50 -2.45 18.78
C GLY A 188 25.01 -1.15 18.16
N LEU A 189 24.36 -0.75 17.05
CA LEU A 189 24.81 0.34 16.18
C LEU A 189 24.92 1.68 16.91
N ALA A 190 23.86 2.16 17.57
CA ALA A 190 23.86 3.47 18.25
C ALA A 190 24.97 3.58 19.31
N GLN A 191 25.16 2.55 20.15
CA GLN A 191 26.17 2.57 21.20
C GLN A 191 27.58 2.56 20.61
N SER A 192 27.80 1.77 19.57
CA SER A 192 29.06 1.74 18.84
C SER A 192 29.38 3.08 18.16
N LEU A 193 28.39 3.69 17.49
CA LEU A 193 28.54 5.03 16.91
C LEU A 193 28.80 6.10 17.97
N ASN A 194 28.13 6.04 19.13
CA ASN A 194 28.39 6.97 20.23
C ASN A 194 29.80 6.82 20.80
N LYS A 195 30.29 5.59 20.95
CA LYS A 195 31.67 5.34 21.36
C LYS A 195 32.65 5.93 20.36
N GLY A 196 32.41 5.75 19.06
CA GLY A 196 33.23 6.37 18.01
C GLY A 196 33.15 7.89 18.00
N LEU A 197 31.97 8.47 18.20
CA LEU A 197 31.77 9.92 18.31
C LEU A 197 32.51 10.52 19.52
N ALA A 198 32.53 9.82 20.66
CA ALA A 198 33.30 10.23 21.83
C ALA A 198 34.81 10.31 21.56
N LEU A 199 35.32 9.45 20.68
CA LEU A 199 36.72 9.41 20.24
C LEU A 199 37.04 10.37 19.07
N THR A 200 36.05 11.12 18.58
CA THR A 200 36.17 11.99 17.41
C THR A 200 36.37 13.44 17.82
N ASP A 201 37.50 14.04 17.44
CA ASP A 201 37.83 15.45 17.76
C ASP A 201 37.94 16.35 16.52
N THR A 202 37.71 15.79 15.33
CA THR A 202 37.70 16.56 14.08
C THR A 202 36.46 17.45 13.98
N PRO A 203 36.50 18.61 13.29
CA PRO A 203 35.34 19.49 13.13
C PRO A 203 34.12 18.82 12.47
N TYR A 204 34.38 17.87 11.56
CA TYR A 204 33.36 17.13 10.85
C TYR A 204 33.46 15.63 11.13
N VAL A 205 32.32 14.95 11.14
CA VAL A 205 32.23 13.49 11.15
C VAL A 205 31.36 13.02 9.98
N ALA A 206 31.88 12.15 9.13
CA ALA A 206 31.12 11.53 8.04
C ALA A 206 30.73 10.11 8.44
N ARG A 207 29.45 9.75 8.31
CA ARG A 207 28.99 8.38 8.62
C ARG A 207 29.20 7.48 7.40
N MET A 208 29.53 6.20 7.63
CA MET A 208 29.56 5.17 6.59
C MET A 208 29.05 3.81 7.11
N ASP A 209 28.32 3.08 6.26
CA ASP A 209 27.92 1.68 6.49
C ASP A 209 29.00 0.70 6.03
N ALA A 210 29.11 -0.44 6.70
CA ALA A 210 30.18 -1.42 6.47
C ALA A 210 30.02 -2.25 5.18
N ASP A 211 28.93 -2.07 4.46
CA ASP A 211 28.56 -2.82 3.26
C ASP A 211 28.24 -1.93 2.05
N ASP A 212 28.21 -0.62 2.22
CA ASP A 212 28.00 0.36 1.15
C ASP A 212 29.31 0.76 0.45
N ILE A 213 29.21 1.41 -0.71
CA ILE A 213 30.37 1.90 -1.47
C ILE A 213 30.27 3.42 -1.65
N ALA A 214 31.15 4.19 -1.00
CA ALA A 214 31.21 5.64 -1.17
C ALA A 214 31.75 6.04 -2.55
N LEU A 215 31.16 7.05 -3.18
CA LEU A 215 31.69 7.58 -4.45
C LEU A 215 32.91 8.47 -4.19
N PRO A 216 33.94 8.46 -5.07
CA PRO A 216 35.28 9.00 -4.77
C PRO A 216 35.34 10.48 -4.38
N ASP A 217 34.36 11.29 -4.78
CA ASP A 217 34.32 12.73 -4.57
C ASP A 217 33.38 13.18 -3.43
N ARG A 218 32.78 12.23 -2.70
CA ARG A 218 31.80 12.49 -1.64
C ARG A 218 32.30 13.53 -0.64
N PHE A 219 33.45 13.29 -0.01
CA PHE A 219 33.95 14.17 1.06
C PHE A 219 34.32 15.56 0.56
N TYR A 220 34.93 15.63 -0.63
CA TYR A 220 35.26 16.90 -1.24
C TYR A 220 34.02 17.77 -1.48
N ARG A 221 32.95 17.16 -2.02
CA ARG A 221 31.67 17.83 -2.29
C ARG A 221 30.97 18.28 -1.02
N GLN A 222 30.92 17.41 -0.01
CA GLN A 222 30.25 17.72 1.25
C GLN A 222 30.97 18.84 2.02
N LEU A 223 32.30 18.77 2.15
CA LEU A 223 33.08 19.83 2.77
C LEU A 223 32.97 21.16 2.02
N ALA A 224 33.02 21.14 0.68
CA ALA A 224 32.90 22.36 -0.13
C ALA A 224 31.59 23.11 0.12
N PHE A 225 30.50 22.39 0.38
CA PHE A 225 29.22 22.98 0.73
C PHE A 225 29.19 23.45 2.18
N MET A 226 29.56 22.61 3.14
CA MET A 226 29.49 22.96 4.57
C MET A 226 30.41 24.13 4.96
N GLU A 227 31.54 24.31 4.27
CA GLU A 227 32.41 25.50 4.45
C GLU A 227 31.71 26.81 4.02
N GLY A 228 30.81 26.75 3.03
CA GLY A 228 30.01 27.89 2.58
C GLY A 228 28.72 28.11 3.36
N HIS A 229 28.33 27.14 4.19
CA HIS A 229 27.05 27.10 4.91
C HIS A 229 27.28 26.65 6.37
N PRO A 230 27.93 27.49 7.20
CA PRO A 230 28.30 27.12 8.58
C PRO A 230 27.11 26.87 9.51
N ASP A 231 25.91 27.29 9.10
CA ASP A 231 24.63 27.03 9.77
C ASP A 231 24.10 25.60 9.57
N VAL A 232 24.61 24.89 8.56
CA VAL A 232 24.23 23.51 8.25
C VAL A 232 25.01 22.54 9.13
N ALA A 233 24.31 21.92 10.07
CA ALA A 233 24.87 20.92 10.97
C ALA A 233 24.94 19.52 10.38
N VAL A 234 24.09 19.22 9.40
CA VAL A 234 24.09 17.93 8.70
C VAL A 234 23.93 18.16 7.21
N LEU A 235 24.81 17.53 6.44
CA LEU A 235 24.73 17.50 4.99
C LEU A 235 24.66 16.06 4.48
N GLY A 236 23.59 15.72 3.79
CA GLY A 236 23.42 14.45 3.09
C GLY A 236 23.57 14.55 1.57
N GLY A 237 23.18 13.47 0.91
CA GLY A 237 23.05 13.44 -0.55
C GLY A 237 22.29 12.21 -1.02
N SER A 238 21.98 12.19 -2.32
CA SER A 238 21.31 11.06 -2.95
C SER A 238 22.14 9.77 -2.85
N ILE A 239 21.48 8.62 -2.92
CA ILE A 239 22.11 7.30 -2.96
C ILE A 239 21.48 6.44 -4.07
N LEU A 240 22.25 5.51 -4.64
CA LEU A 240 21.77 4.55 -5.63
C LEU A 240 21.80 3.13 -5.08
N GLY A 241 20.74 2.36 -5.32
CA GLY A 241 20.64 0.98 -4.87
C GLY A 241 21.50 0.03 -5.72
N ILE A 242 22.25 -0.82 -5.02
CA ILE A 242 22.94 -1.99 -5.57
C ILE A 242 22.41 -3.24 -4.87
N ASP A 243 22.38 -4.38 -5.56
CA ASP A 243 22.12 -5.68 -4.94
C ASP A 243 23.33 -6.18 -4.14
N LYS A 244 23.21 -7.37 -3.53
CA LYS A 244 24.28 -7.95 -2.71
C LYS A 244 25.57 -8.18 -3.51
N GLU A 245 25.49 -8.39 -4.82
CA GLU A 245 26.63 -8.53 -5.74
C GLU A 245 27.22 -7.20 -6.22
N GLY A 246 26.63 -6.07 -5.84
CA GLY A 246 27.10 -4.74 -6.25
C GLY A 246 26.54 -4.27 -7.60
N THR A 247 25.53 -4.96 -8.16
CA THR A 247 24.89 -4.58 -9.41
C THR A 247 23.79 -3.54 -9.16
N PRO A 248 23.73 -2.44 -9.92
CA PRO A 248 22.66 -1.45 -9.79
C PRO A 248 21.28 -2.08 -9.99
N ASN A 249 20.38 -1.88 -9.02
CA ASN A 249 19.04 -2.47 -9.04
C ASN A 249 17.92 -1.48 -9.45
N GLY A 250 18.31 -0.25 -9.79
CA GLY A 250 17.39 0.82 -10.21
C GLY A 250 16.70 1.57 -9.08
N TRP A 251 16.88 1.16 -7.82
CA TRP A 251 16.43 1.91 -6.66
C TRP A 251 17.30 3.14 -6.45
N SER A 252 16.70 4.23 -5.96
CA SER A 252 17.46 5.39 -5.49
C SER A 252 16.68 6.12 -4.40
N TRP A 253 17.39 6.78 -3.51
CA TRP A 253 16.81 7.69 -2.53
C TRP A 253 17.45 9.06 -2.70
N ARG A 254 16.61 10.05 -2.99
CA ARG A 254 16.99 11.45 -3.20
C ARG A 254 16.32 12.32 -2.15
N PRO A 255 17.00 12.70 -1.06
CA PRO A 255 16.45 13.65 -0.10
C PRO A 255 16.20 15.01 -0.75
N PRO A 256 15.22 15.80 -0.26
CA PRO A 256 15.05 17.19 -0.69
C PRO A 256 16.32 18.01 -0.46
N CYS A 257 16.56 19.05 -1.25
CA CYS A 257 17.85 19.76 -1.24
C CYS A 257 17.94 20.90 -0.21
N THR A 258 16.82 21.54 0.15
CA THR A 258 16.83 22.72 1.04
C THR A 258 16.50 22.34 2.49
N PRO A 259 17.01 23.09 3.48
CA PRO A 259 16.68 22.86 4.88
C PRO A 259 15.20 22.90 5.19
N GLU A 260 14.43 23.77 4.55
CA GLU A 260 12.98 23.87 4.76
C GLU A 260 12.27 22.62 4.26
N MET A 261 12.63 22.13 3.07
CA MET A 261 12.03 20.92 2.50
C MET A 261 12.44 19.67 3.27
N ILE A 262 13.68 19.60 3.75
CA ILE A 262 14.15 18.49 4.60
C ILE A 262 13.45 18.54 5.96
N ASN A 263 13.26 19.72 6.53
CA ASN A 263 12.53 19.91 7.77
C ASN A 263 11.06 19.49 7.63
N ILE A 264 10.42 19.84 6.51
CA ILE A 264 9.07 19.36 6.17
C ILE A 264 9.08 17.84 6.01
N ASP A 265 10.04 17.27 5.27
CA ASP A 265 10.16 15.84 5.06
C ASP A 265 10.28 15.10 6.40
N ILE A 266 11.27 15.45 7.23
CA ILE A 266 11.51 14.82 8.54
C ILE A 266 10.29 14.93 9.46
N ASN A 267 9.63 16.10 9.51
CA ASN A 267 8.42 16.28 10.32
C ASN A 267 7.16 15.66 9.72
N THR A 268 7.26 14.95 8.60
CA THR A 268 6.17 14.12 8.11
C THR A 268 6.41 12.67 8.49
N TRP A 269 5.33 11.97 8.81
CA TRP A 269 5.34 10.54 9.11
C TRP A 269 5.89 9.67 7.96
N LEU A 270 5.83 10.17 6.71
CA LEU A 270 6.37 9.51 5.51
C LEU A 270 7.80 9.96 5.16
N GLY A 271 8.33 10.91 5.93
CA GLY A 271 9.66 11.47 5.80
C GLY A 271 10.73 10.41 5.93
N ARG A 272 11.75 10.51 5.09
CA ARG A 272 12.91 9.63 5.20
C ARG A 272 14.14 10.38 5.69
N GLY A 273 14.15 11.71 5.58
CA GLY A 273 15.26 12.56 5.94
C GLY A 273 16.47 12.32 5.05
N ILE A 274 17.65 12.39 5.66
CA ILE A 274 18.91 12.12 4.99
C ILE A 274 19.21 10.62 5.06
N PRO A 275 19.61 9.96 3.95
CA PRO A 275 20.13 8.60 4.03
C PRO A 275 21.31 8.54 5.00
N HIS A 276 21.17 7.79 6.08
CA HIS A 276 22.17 7.73 7.15
C HIS A 276 23.61 7.54 6.66
N PRO A 277 23.95 6.60 5.74
CA PRO A 277 25.32 6.41 5.29
C PRO A 277 25.87 7.58 4.47
N SER A 278 25.00 8.47 3.97
CA SER A 278 25.43 9.65 3.23
C SER A 278 25.77 10.84 4.13
N ALA A 279 25.32 10.83 5.40
CA ALA A 279 25.37 12.00 6.26
C ALA A 279 26.81 12.41 6.65
N MET A 280 27.08 13.71 6.58
CA MET A 280 28.23 14.38 7.18
C MET A 280 27.71 15.40 8.20
N PHE A 281 28.28 15.40 9.40
CA PHE A 281 27.82 16.18 10.54
C PHE A 281 28.90 17.17 10.99
N LEU A 282 28.46 18.31 11.51
CA LEU A 282 29.27 19.11 12.43
C LEU A 282 29.43 18.34 13.74
N THR A 283 30.66 17.96 14.08
CA THR A 283 30.95 17.15 15.29
C THR A 283 30.45 17.85 16.55
N GLY A 284 30.63 19.17 16.63
CA GLY A 284 30.17 19.98 17.77
C GLY A 284 28.65 19.94 17.95
N ALA A 285 27.88 19.97 16.86
CA ALA A 285 26.42 19.89 16.91
C ALA A 285 25.98 18.52 17.44
N LEU A 286 26.59 17.45 16.92
CA LEU A 286 26.26 16.07 17.28
C LEU A 286 26.62 15.76 18.75
N LYS A 287 27.80 16.22 19.22
CA LYS A 287 28.20 16.10 20.62
C LYS A 287 27.30 16.91 21.55
N LYS A 288 26.88 18.13 21.16
CA LYS A 288 26.03 18.99 21.99
C LYS A 288 24.66 18.37 22.28
N ILE A 289 24.13 17.59 21.34
CA ILE A 289 22.87 16.87 21.54
C ILE A 289 23.05 15.49 22.18
N ASN A 290 24.28 15.08 22.56
CA ASN A 290 24.62 13.76 23.11
C ASN A 290 24.54 12.58 22.12
N GLY A 291 24.83 12.81 20.83
CA GLY A 291 24.95 11.73 19.84
C GLY A 291 23.65 10.96 19.61
N TYR A 292 23.74 9.68 19.23
CA TYR A 292 22.62 8.79 18.93
C TYR A 292 21.89 8.33 20.20
N CYS A 293 20.57 8.09 20.12
CA CYS A 293 19.82 7.47 21.21
C CYS A 293 19.90 5.93 21.15
N PRO A 294 20.52 5.25 22.15
CA PRO A 294 20.61 3.78 22.14
C PRO A 294 19.29 3.04 22.40
N ALA A 295 18.27 3.75 22.89
CA ALA A 295 16.98 3.13 23.23
C ALA A 295 16.11 2.85 21.98
N LEU A 296 16.43 3.46 20.84
CA LEU A 296 15.61 3.44 19.63
C LEU A 296 16.34 2.74 18.47
N ASN A 297 16.50 1.42 18.61
CA ASN A 297 17.15 0.59 17.60
C ASN A 297 16.42 0.66 16.25
N TYR A 298 17.20 0.67 15.16
CA TYR A 298 16.77 0.71 13.75
C TYR A 298 16.15 2.03 13.24
N ILE A 299 16.03 3.04 14.10
CA ILE A 299 15.57 4.40 13.75
C ILE A 299 16.51 5.48 14.30
N GLU A 300 17.74 5.09 14.62
CA GLU A 300 18.72 5.91 15.31
C GLU A 300 19.02 7.21 14.54
N ASP A 301 18.96 7.14 13.21
CA ASP A 301 19.12 8.26 12.29
C ASP A 301 17.92 9.20 12.30
N TYR A 302 16.71 8.63 12.24
CA TYR A 302 15.47 9.39 12.21
C TYR A 302 15.26 10.23 13.47
N GLU A 303 15.42 9.63 14.65
CA GLU A 303 15.33 10.36 15.92
C GLU A 303 16.39 11.46 16.01
N LEU A 304 17.60 11.18 15.51
CA LEU A 304 18.70 12.13 15.52
C LEU A 304 18.39 13.37 14.66
N TRP A 305 17.77 13.20 13.50
CA TRP A 305 17.36 14.32 12.64
C TRP A 305 16.41 15.27 13.35
N HIS A 306 15.40 14.72 14.03
CA HIS A 306 14.44 15.50 14.81
C HIS A 306 15.13 16.28 15.93
N ARG A 307 15.94 15.60 16.74
CA ARG A 307 16.66 16.23 17.85
C ARG A 307 17.62 17.33 17.38
N LEU A 308 18.19 17.20 16.18
CA LEU A 308 19.00 18.27 15.58
C LEU A 308 18.15 19.48 15.17
N ILE A 309 17.07 19.26 14.41
CA ILE A 309 16.13 20.32 13.99
C ILE A 309 15.59 21.07 15.20
N GLU A 310 15.18 20.32 16.23
CA GLU A 310 14.72 20.84 17.50
C GLU A 310 15.71 21.84 18.10
N ASN A 311 16.99 21.46 18.14
CA ASN A 311 18.07 22.28 18.67
C ASN A 311 18.49 23.41 17.72
N ASN A 312 17.63 23.77 16.76
CA ASN A 312 17.79 24.82 15.76
C ASN A 312 19.00 24.60 14.84
N TYR A 313 19.33 23.34 14.57
CA TYR A 313 20.36 23.02 13.59
C TYR A 313 19.74 22.79 12.21
N SER A 314 20.35 23.38 11.18
CA SER A 314 19.92 23.18 9.79
C SER A 314 20.44 21.84 9.27
N ILE A 315 19.58 21.11 8.55
CA ILE A 315 19.93 19.88 7.82
C ILE A 315 19.75 20.18 6.34
N ALA A 316 20.75 19.89 5.50
CA ALA A 316 20.71 20.11 4.07
C ALA A 316 21.07 18.82 3.30
N SER A 317 20.83 18.83 1.99
CA SER A 317 21.34 17.80 1.09
C SER A 317 21.93 18.43 -0.15
N LEU A 318 23.02 17.84 -0.63
CA LEU A 318 23.54 18.18 -1.95
C LEU A 318 22.48 17.84 -3.03
N ALA A 319 22.21 18.81 -3.90
CA ALA A 319 21.38 18.60 -5.06
C ALA A 319 22.12 17.75 -6.11
N GLY A 320 21.39 16.89 -6.82
CA GLY A 320 21.91 16.12 -7.94
C GLY A 320 22.50 14.76 -7.60
N GLU A 321 23.74 14.51 -8.05
CA GLU A 321 24.38 13.19 -8.13
C GLU A 321 24.50 12.47 -6.78
N PRO A 322 24.44 11.13 -6.77
CA PRO A 322 24.59 10.33 -5.57
C PRO A 322 25.95 10.54 -4.88
N LEU A 323 26.01 10.21 -3.60
CA LEU A 323 27.24 10.19 -2.79
C LEU A 323 27.78 8.79 -2.53
N LEU A 324 26.93 7.77 -2.66
CA LEU A 324 27.31 6.37 -2.46
C LEU A 324 26.34 5.42 -3.16
N LEU A 325 26.80 4.18 -3.32
CA LEU A 325 26.01 3.02 -3.71
C LEU A 325 25.59 2.28 -2.44
N TYR A 326 24.28 2.12 -2.27
CA TYR A 326 23.63 1.58 -1.09
C TYR A 326 23.23 0.13 -1.31
N ARG A 327 23.76 -0.78 -0.50
CA ARG A 327 23.54 -2.21 -0.67
C ARG A 327 22.19 -2.62 -0.10
N GLN A 328 21.38 -3.25 -0.94
CA GLN A 328 20.06 -3.75 -0.57
C GLN A 328 20.07 -5.27 -0.52
N TYR A 329 19.65 -5.80 0.62
CA TYR A 329 19.48 -7.24 0.82
C TYR A 329 18.02 -7.62 0.57
N ALA A 330 17.81 -8.68 -0.21
CA ALA A 330 16.49 -9.30 -0.33
C ALA A 330 16.10 -9.90 1.03
N HIS A 331 15.04 -9.37 1.62
CA HIS A 331 14.50 -9.73 2.95
C HIS A 331 15.31 -9.20 4.13
N SER A 332 14.92 -8.04 4.65
CA SER A 332 15.23 -7.65 6.03
C SER A 332 14.58 -8.64 7.00
N ASP A 333 15.33 -9.05 8.03
CA ASP A 333 14.83 -9.87 9.14
C ASP A 333 13.54 -9.26 9.74
N ALA A 334 12.46 -10.06 9.77
CA ALA A 334 11.15 -9.69 10.29
C ALA A 334 11.24 -9.03 11.68
N LYS A 335 12.16 -9.52 12.52
CA LYS A 335 12.38 -8.99 13.88
C LYS A 335 12.93 -7.57 13.86
N LYS A 336 13.80 -7.25 12.90
CA LYS A 336 14.35 -5.90 12.70
C LYS A 336 13.27 -4.94 12.20
N GLN A 337 12.47 -5.34 11.22
CA GLN A 337 11.32 -4.57 10.72
C GLN A 337 10.31 -4.25 11.83
N THR A 338 9.96 -5.25 12.64
CA THR A 338 9.06 -5.09 13.77
C THR A 338 9.62 -4.16 14.85
N THR A 339 10.90 -4.31 15.21
CA THR A 339 11.55 -3.44 16.20
C THR A 339 11.61 -2.00 15.69
N LYS A 340 11.94 -1.81 14.41
CA LYS A 340 11.95 -0.51 13.74
C LYS A 340 10.58 0.16 13.81
N ALA A 341 9.51 -0.57 13.49
CA ALA A 341 8.15 -0.07 13.56
C ALA A 341 7.78 0.37 14.98
N LEU A 342 8.07 -0.45 16.00
CA LEU A 342 7.86 -0.13 17.41
C LEU A 342 8.62 1.13 17.86
N SER A 343 9.89 1.27 17.48
CA SER A 343 10.69 2.43 17.86
C SER A 343 10.21 3.72 17.17
N PHE A 344 9.85 3.66 15.88
CA PHE A 344 9.22 4.79 15.15
C PHE A 344 7.94 5.26 15.85
N THR A 345 7.18 4.26 16.31
CA THR A 345 5.96 4.41 17.07
C THR A 345 6.20 5.16 18.37
N LEU A 346 7.07 4.65 19.24
CA LEU A 346 7.33 5.26 20.55
C LEU A 346 7.91 6.68 20.42
N PHE A 347 8.70 6.95 19.38
CA PHE A 347 9.27 8.26 19.10
C PHE A 347 8.19 9.32 18.80
N TRP A 348 7.29 9.05 17.84
CA TRP A 348 6.24 10.00 17.44
C TRP A 348 5.15 10.19 18.49
N ILE A 349 4.92 9.16 19.31
CA ILE A 349 4.22 9.29 20.58
C ILE A 349 4.84 10.45 21.37
N GLU A 350 6.11 10.34 21.74
CA GLU A 350 6.65 11.30 22.68
C GLU A 350 6.56 12.75 22.15
N CYS A 351 6.77 12.93 20.84
CA CYS A 351 6.63 14.21 20.15
C CYS A 351 5.23 14.87 20.29
N ASP A 352 4.15 14.08 20.23
CA ASP A 352 2.76 14.58 20.27
C ASP A 352 2.33 14.94 21.72
N LYS A 353 2.75 14.14 22.70
CA LYS A 353 2.44 14.32 24.13
C LYS A 353 2.96 15.63 24.69
N THR A 354 4.16 16.03 24.30
CA THR A 354 4.86 17.18 24.89
C THR A 354 4.46 18.51 24.26
N LYS A 355 3.62 18.53 23.19
CA LYS A 355 3.18 19.73 22.40
C LYS A 355 4.34 20.66 21.97
N LYS A 356 5.53 20.15 22.09
CA LYS A 356 6.85 20.66 21.76
C LYS A 356 7.61 19.38 21.49
N SER A 357 8.41 19.33 20.45
CA SER A 357 9.14 18.13 20.05
C SER A 357 10.24 17.68 21.05
N TYR A 358 10.30 18.23 22.28
CA TYR A 358 11.40 18.04 23.22
C TYR A 358 11.05 17.17 24.45
N LEU A 359 11.70 16.00 24.63
CA LEU A 359 12.50 15.61 25.83
C LEU A 359 13.09 14.17 25.81
N ASP A 360 14.06 13.95 26.71
CA ASP A 360 15.07 12.89 26.83
C ASP A 360 14.57 11.42 26.70
N PRO A 361 15.01 10.68 25.66
CA PRO A 361 14.59 9.31 25.43
C PRO A 361 15.09 8.29 26.48
N LEU A 362 15.96 8.70 27.43
CA LEU A 362 16.37 7.84 28.56
C LEU A 362 15.26 7.66 29.62
N ASN A 363 14.19 8.46 29.59
CA ASN A 363 13.00 8.26 30.43
C ASN A 363 11.97 7.28 29.82
N VAL A 364 12.22 6.75 28.61
CA VAL A 364 11.27 5.94 27.81
C VAL A 364 11.11 4.50 28.34
N ALA A 365 11.79 4.14 29.43
CA ALA A 365 11.65 2.85 30.09
C ALA A 365 10.93 2.94 31.44
N LYS A 366 9.67 3.38 31.42
CA LYS A 366 8.61 2.95 32.36
C LYS A 366 7.27 3.56 31.95
N GLU A 367 6.39 2.67 31.47
CA GLU A 367 4.99 2.89 31.10
C GLU A 367 4.70 3.66 29.79
N PRO A 368 4.13 2.99 28.77
CA PRO A 368 3.59 3.69 27.62
C PRO A 368 2.24 4.32 27.99
N ALA A 369 2.16 5.65 28.05
CA ALA A 369 0.87 6.30 28.25
C ALA A 369 -0.06 6.02 27.05
N THR A 370 -1.18 5.39 27.39
CA THR A 370 -2.19 4.68 26.60
C THR A 370 -2.84 5.49 25.48
N GLU A 371 -2.82 6.82 25.59
CA GLU A 371 -3.43 7.73 24.62
C GLU A 371 -2.71 7.80 23.27
N LEU A 372 -1.52 7.23 23.17
CA LEU A 372 -0.63 7.52 22.04
C LEU A 372 -0.22 6.29 21.23
N VAL A 373 -0.38 5.10 21.82
CA VAL A 373 -0.57 3.86 21.04
C VAL A 373 -1.74 4.05 20.07
N GLN A 374 -2.71 4.91 20.40
CA GLN A 374 -3.87 5.26 19.57
C GLN A 374 -3.50 6.09 18.32
N THR A 375 -2.45 6.92 18.35
CA THR A 375 -2.07 7.83 17.24
C THR A 375 -1.18 7.17 16.19
N LEU A 376 -0.39 6.19 16.61
CA LEU A 376 0.51 5.40 15.77
C LEU A 376 -0.15 4.26 15.03
N LEU A 377 -1.35 3.98 15.50
CA LEU A 377 -2.36 3.16 14.90
C LEU A 377 -2.78 3.71 13.52
N VAL A 378 -1.89 4.11 12.61
CA VAL A 378 -2.35 4.69 11.35
C VAL A 378 -2.87 3.55 10.46
N PRO A 379 -4.16 3.58 10.08
CA PRO A 379 -4.73 2.49 9.32
C PRO A 379 -4.04 2.30 7.97
N GLY A 380 -3.62 1.07 7.66
CA GLY A 380 -3.01 0.68 6.38
C GLY A 380 -1.47 0.70 6.32
N THR A 381 -0.78 0.76 7.46
CA THR A 381 0.71 0.76 7.48
C THR A 381 1.30 -0.62 7.87
N PRO A 382 2.50 -0.99 7.38
CA PRO A 382 3.19 -2.22 7.80
C PRO A 382 3.42 -2.34 9.32
N GLY A 383 3.58 -1.20 10.01
CA GLY A 383 3.73 -1.15 11.46
C GLY A 383 2.48 -1.62 12.22
N ALA A 384 1.28 -1.29 11.75
CA ALA A 384 0.04 -1.80 12.34
C ALA A 384 -0.07 -3.33 12.19
N PHE A 385 0.33 -3.88 11.02
CA PHE A 385 0.36 -5.32 10.77
C PHE A 385 1.35 -6.08 11.68
N ALA A 386 2.53 -5.51 11.95
CA ALA A 386 3.51 -6.10 12.86
C ALA A 386 2.96 -6.22 14.28
N TRP A 387 2.31 -5.17 14.80
CA TRP A 387 1.64 -5.18 16.11
C TRP A 387 0.51 -6.22 16.18
N PHE A 388 -0.34 -6.27 15.16
CA PHE A 388 -1.46 -7.22 15.05
C PHE A 388 -1.02 -8.70 15.07
N SER A 389 0.13 -9.02 14.47
CA SER A 389 0.69 -10.38 14.45
C SER A 389 1.28 -10.85 15.79
N MET A 390 1.61 -9.90 16.69
CA MET A 390 2.31 -10.17 17.95
C MET A 390 1.39 -10.23 19.18
N LEU A 391 0.12 -9.80 19.10
CA LEU A 391 -0.83 -9.88 20.23
C LEU A 391 -0.92 -11.25 20.90
N PRO A 392 -0.90 -12.38 20.16
CA PRO A 392 -0.97 -13.71 20.78
C PRO A 392 0.25 -14.04 21.65
N GLU A 393 1.39 -13.37 21.44
CA GLU A 393 2.65 -13.64 22.16
C GLU A 393 2.86 -12.72 23.38
N ILE A 394 2.04 -11.68 23.52
CA ILE A 394 2.02 -10.86 24.73
C ILE A 394 1.43 -11.72 25.86
N GLN A 395 2.25 -12.19 26.79
CA GLN A 395 1.81 -13.07 27.88
C GLN A 395 1.09 -12.32 29.02
N SER A 396 1.24 -10.99 29.08
CA SER A 396 0.68 -10.14 30.14
C SER A 396 -0.69 -9.63 29.76
N GLU A 397 -1.72 -10.04 30.51
CA GLU A 397 -3.11 -9.63 30.27
C GLU A 397 -3.32 -8.13 30.49
N ASP A 398 -2.69 -7.53 31.50
CA ASP A 398 -2.75 -6.08 31.73
C ASP A 398 -2.23 -5.27 30.52
N LYS A 399 -1.23 -5.80 29.81
CA LYS A 399 -0.71 -5.19 28.57
C LYS A 399 -1.67 -5.38 27.39
N LYS A 400 -2.41 -6.49 27.32
CA LYS A 400 -3.42 -6.70 26.28
C LYS A 400 -4.62 -5.76 26.48
N GLU A 401 -5.07 -5.56 27.71
CA GLU A 401 -6.15 -4.61 28.03
C GLU A 401 -5.80 -3.16 27.65
N LEU A 402 -4.52 -2.79 27.66
CA LEU A 402 -4.03 -1.49 27.22
C LEU A 402 -3.88 -1.35 25.70
N ILE A 403 -3.40 -2.40 25.01
CA ILE A 403 -3.05 -2.36 23.58
C ILE A 403 -4.25 -2.62 22.66
N ILE A 404 -5.19 -3.48 23.05
CA ILE A 404 -6.36 -3.86 22.25
C ILE A 404 -7.28 -2.65 21.94
N PRO A 405 -7.61 -1.74 22.88
CA PRO A 405 -8.40 -0.55 22.60
C PRO A 405 -7.71 0.41 21.63
N ALA A 406 -6.39 0.54 21.71
CA ALA A 406 -5.62 1.39 20.81
C ALA A 406 -5.58 0.84 19.38
N LEU A 407 -5.45 -0.49 19.24
CA LEU A 407 -5.59 -1.20 17.96
C LEU A 407 -6.96 -1.08 17.32
N ARG A 408 -8.02 -0.88 18.11
CA ARG A 408 -9.37 -0.61 17.59
C ARG A 408 -9.51 0.83 17.10
N ASN A 409 -8.95 1.80 17.84
CA ASN A 409 -8.95 3.23 17.47
C ASN A 409 -8.10 3.56 16.24
N ALA A 410 -7.20 2.66 15.91
CA ALA A 410 -6.31 2.72 14.76
C ALA A 410 -6.89 2.25 13.43
N LEU A 411 -8.03 1.58 13.48
CA LEU A 411 -8.70 1.12 12.28
C LEU A 411 -9.39 2.32 11.64
N PRO A 412 -9.51 2.38 10.30
CA PRO A 412 -10.40 3.37 9.73
C PRO A 412 -11.80 3.01 10.23
N TYR A 413 -12.46 3.94 10.93
CA TYR A 413 -13.79 3.79 11.54
C TYR A 413 -13.85 2.93 12.83
N PRO A 414 -13.22 3.39 13.95
CA PRO A 414 -13.24 2.68 15.24
C PRO A 414 -14.65 2.44 15.79
N GLU A 415 -15.55 3.37 15.48
CA GLU A 415 -16.90 3.49 16.03
C GLU A 415 -17.88 2.47 15.42
N ALA A 416 -17.49 1.85 14.30
CA ALA A 416 -18.26 0.80 13.63
C ALA A 416 -18.03 -0.60 14.25
N MET A 417 -17.12 -0.73 15.23
CA MET A 417 -16.82 -2.01 15.88
C MET A 417 -17.43 -2.12 17.29
N PRO A 418 -18.33 -3.08 17.54
CA PRO A 418 -18.85 -3.35 18.87
C PRO A 418 -17.74 -3.81 19.84
N ALA A 419 -17.76 -3.31 21.08
CA ALA A 419 -16.94 -3.84 22.15
C ALA A 419 -17.26 -5.34 22.35
N GLY A 420 -16.31 -6.22 22.04
CA GLY A 420 -16.49 -7.68 22.08
C GLY A 420 -16.32 -8.41 20.75
N PHE A 421 -16.00 -7.70 19.66
CA PHE A 421 -15.68 -8.33 18.38
C PHE A 421 -14.41 -9.21 18.48
N PRO A 422 -14.45 -10.46 17.97
CA PRO A 422 -13.35 -11.41 18.12
C PRO A 422 -12.15 -10.98 17.25
N LEU A 423 -10.96 -10.96 17.86
CA LEU A 423 -9.74 -10.35 17.31
C LEU A 423 -9.35 -10.92 15.93
N ASP A 424 -9.61 -12.21 15.70
CA ASP A 424 -9.39 -12.92 14.45
C ASP A 424 -10.30 -12.45 13.29
N ALA A 425 -11.46 -11.86 13.59
CA ALA A 425 -12.34 -11.25 12.58
C ALA A 425 -11.84 -9.85 12.18
N VAL A 426 -11.32 -9.09 13.15
CA VAL A 426 -10.71 -7.76 12.93
C VAL A 426 -9.45 -7.87 12.07
N LEU A 427 -8.62 -8.88 12.36
CA LEU A 427 -7.39 -9.17 11.60
C LEU A 427 -7.67 -9.57 10.14
N ARG A 428 -8.78 -10.27 9.89
CA ARG A 428 -9.19 -10.66 8.53
C ARG A 428 -9.68 -9.48 7.72
N TRP A 429 -10.57 -8.68 8.29
CA TRP A 429 -11.10 -7.48 7.64
C TRP A 429 -9.99 -6.48 7.27
N TYR A 430 -9.03 -6.25 8.16
CA TYR A 430 -7.95 -5.29 7.91
C TYR A 430 -6.95 -5.78 6.84
N ALA A 431 -6.70 -7.09 6.78
CA ALA A 431 -5.89 -7.70 5.73
C ALA A 431 -6.58 -7.68 4.34
N GLU A 432 -7.92 -7.69 4.32
CA GLU A 432 -8.74 -7.56 3.11
C GLU A 432 -8.73 -6.13 2.55
N GLU A 433 -8.69 -5.11 3.42
CA GLU A 433 -8.65 -3.69 3.03
C GLU A 433 -7.25 -3.20 2.61
N TYR A 434 -6.18 -3.80 3.16
CA TYR A 434 -4.78 -3.43 2.88
C TYR A 434 -3.93 -4.61 2.36
N PRO A 435 -4.34 -5.26 1.25
CA PRO A 435 -3.79 -6.55 0.84
C PRO A 435 -2.35 -6.49 0.33
N HIS A 436 -1.92 -5.34 -0.21
CA HIS A 436 -0.53 -5.13 -0.63
C HIS A 436 0.42 -5.03 0.57
N GLN A 437 0.04 -4.30 1.61
CA GLN A 437 0.82 -4.21 2.84
C GLN A 437 0.79 -5.53 3.62
N ALA A 438 -0.34 -6.25 3.60
CA ALA A 438 -0.46 -7.58 4.19
C ALA A 438 0.42 -8.62 3.46
N CYS A 439 0.44 -8.63 2.12
CA CYS A 439 1.32 -9.49 1.33
C CYS A 439 2.80 -9.13 1.51
N GLN A 440 3.12 -7.85 1.62
CA GLN A 440 4.48 -7.39 1.89
C GLN A 440 4.94 -7.84 3.29
N ALA A 441 4.12 -7.64 4.32
CA ALA A 441 4.38 -8.14 5.67
C ALA A 441 4.46 -9.68 5.72
N LEU A 442 3.60 -10.40 4.98
CA LEU A 442 3.64 -11.87 4.86
C LEU A 442 4.93 -12.36 4.18
N SER A 443 5.40 -11.62 3.17
CA SER A 443 6.63 -11.93 2.45
C SER A 443 7.87 -11.72 3.30
N GLU A 444 7.79 -10.81 4.27
CA GLU A 444 8.86 -10.42 5.21
C GLU A 444 8.78 -11.16 6.56
N ALA A 445 7.71 -11.91 6.84
CA ALA A 445 7.50 -12.64 8.10
C ALA A 445 8.27 -13.98 8.19
N THR A 446 8.61 -14.40 9.42
CA THR A 446 9.24 -15.70 9.72
C THR A 446 8.33 -16.88 9.34
N ALA A 447 8.88 -18.07 9.09
CA ALA A 447 8.10 -19.24 8.63
C ALA A 447 6.90 -19.60 9.53
N ASP A 448 7.06 -19.52 10.85
CA ASP A 448 5.98 -19.75 11.83
C ASP A 448 4.87 -18.69 11.77
N ILE A 449 5.24 -17.42 11.56
CA ILE A 449 4.30 -16.31 11.41
C ILE A 449 3.60 -16.38 10.05
N LYS A 450 4.34 -16.78 9.01
CA LYS A 450 3.87 -16.95 7.65
C LYS A 450 2.84 -18.08 7.55
N GLU A 451 3.08 -19.22 8.21
CA GLU A 451 2.10 -20.32 8.27
C GLU A 451 0.80 -19.91 8.98
N LYS A 452 0.91 -19.16 10.09
CA LYS A 452 -0.24 -18.64 10.85
C LYS A 452 -1.02 -17.57 10.08
N MET A 453 -0.33 -16.63 9.43
CA MET A 453 -0.93 -15.59 8.61
C MET A 453 -1.50 -16.14 7.30
N GLN A 454 -0.87 -17.14 6.66
CA GLN A 454 -1.40 -17.84 5.48
C GLN A 454 -2.70 -18.58 5.79
N LYS A 455 -2.80 -19.22 6.97
CA LYS A 455 -4.06 -19.80 7.48
C LYS A 455 -5.17 -18.75 7.67
N MET A 456 -4.82 -17.47 7.86
CA MET A 456 -5.76 -16.35 7.98
C MET A 456 -6.06 -15.63 6.66
N LEU A 457 -5.10 -15.59 5.72
CA LEU A 457 -5.12 -14.80 4.48
C LEU A 457 -5.69 -15.50 3.24
N THR A 458 -5.84 -16.82 3.25
CA THR A 458 -6.42 -17.60 2.13
C THR A 458 -7.79 -17.11 1.66
N LYS A 459 -8.49 -16.32 2.48
CA LYS A 459 -9.75 -15.65 2.13
C LYS A 459 -9.58 -14.23 1.55
N ALA A 460 -8.53 -13.53 1.94
CA ALA A 460 -8.20 -12.16 1.53
C ALA A 460 -7.47 -12.10 0.17
N GLU A 461 -6.73 -13.15 -0.19
CA GLU A 461 -6.07 -13.30 -1.50
C GLU A 461 -7.06 -13.24 -2.68
N LEU A 462 -8.31 -13.64 -2.45
CA LEU A 462 -9.41 -13.53 -3.44
C LEU A 462 -9.82 -12.08 -3.74
N HIS A 463 -9.58 -11.14 -2.82
CA HIS A 463 -9.88 -9.72 -2.97
C HIS A 463 -8.65 -8.88 -3.39
N SER A 464 -7.44 -9.27 -2.97
CA SER A 464 -6.16 -8.64 -3.34
C SER A 464 -5.95 -8.54 -4.86
N GLN A 465 -6.32 -9.59 -5.60
CA GLN A 465 -6.21 -9.63 -7.06
C GLN A 465 -7.07 -8.57 -7.77
N ALA A 466 -8.12 -8.05 -7.13
CA ALA A 466 -8.98 -7.02 -7.70
C ALA A 466 -8.37 -5.60 -7.62
N SER A 467 -7.51 -5.33 -6.63
CA SER A 467 -7.05 -3.95 -6.33
C SER A 467 -5.70 -3.61 -7.00
N CYS A 468 -4.80 -4.58 -7.16
CA CYS A 468 -3.53 -4.41 -7.89
C CYS A 468 -3.75 -4.23 -9.41
N ALA A 469 -4.79 -4.88 -9.93
CA ALA A 469 -5.21 -4.89 -11.32
C ALA A 469 -5.54 -3.49 -11.90
N LEU A 470 -5.95 -2.54 -11.07
CA LEU A 470 -6.64 -1.34 -11.52
C LEU A 470 -5.74 -0.12 -11.80
N ARG A 471 -4.43 -0.14 -11.45
CA ARG A 471 -3.62 1.09 -11.48
C ARG A 471 -2.69 1.29 -12.68
N HIS A 472 -2.07 0.26 -13.27
CA HIS A 472 -1.05 0.53 -14.31
C HIS A 472 -0.96 -0.43 -15.50
N THR A 473 -1.77 -1.48 -15.56
CA THR A 473 -1.85 -2.39 -16.72
C THR A 473 -3.24 -2.97 -16.78
N PHE A 474 -3.74 -3.24 -17.99
CA PHE A 474 -5.02 -3.90 -18.18
C PHE A 474 -5.01 -5.27 -17.49
N VAL A 475 -5.72 -5.40 -16.37
CA VAL A 475 -5.95 -6.67 -15.68
C VAL A 475 -7.47 -6.82 -15.50
N PRO A 476 -8.07 -7.88 -16.06
CA PRO A 476 -9.51 -8.14 -15.94
C PRO A 476 -9.95 -8.20 -14.48
N LEU A 477 -11.16 -7.71 -14.18
CA LEU A 477 -11.74 -7.86 -12.84
C LEU A 477 -11.83 -9.36 -12.50
N PRO A 478 -11.43 -9.78 -11.29
CA PRO A 478 -11.53 -11.18 -10.92
C PRO A 478 -12.99 -11.60 -10.81
N VAL A 479 -13.27 -12.82 -11.25
CA VAL A 479 -14.59 -13.43 -11.07
C VAL A 479 -14.82 -13.69 -9.57
N PRO A 480 -15.94 -13.23 -8.97
CA PRO A 480 -16.19 -13.39 -7.54
C PRO A 480 -16.47 -14.85 -7.18
N GLN A 481 -16.16 -15.26 -5.94
CA GLN A 481 -16.45 -16.63 -5.48
C GLN A 481 -17.96 -16.94 -5.50
N CYS A 482 -18.81 -15.94 -5.28
CA CYS A 482 -20.25 -16.09 -5.32
C CYS A 482 -20.82 -15.21 -6.45
N ILE A 483 -21.55 -15.83 -7.39
CA ILE A 483 -22.22 -15.11 -8.46
C ILE A 483 -23.75 -15.22 -8.31
N PRO A 484 -24.42 -14.10 -8.01
CA PRO A 484 -25.86 -13.98 -8.07
C PRO A 484 -26.39 -14.17 -9.50
N VAL A 485 -27.28 -15.15 -9.68
CA VAL A 485 -27.94 -15.45 -10.95
C VAL A 485 -29.45 -15.27 -10.78
N GLN A 486 -30.00 -14.30 -11.51
CA GLN A 486 -31.42 -14.08 -11.65
C GLN A 486 -32.02 -15.17 -12.53
N ASN A 487 -32.40 -16.28 -11.91
CA ASN A 487 -32.97 -17.42 -12.61
C ASN A 487 -34.37 -17.11 -13.19
N SER A 488 -35.08 -16.16 -12.56
CA SER A 488 -36.36 -15.62 -12.98
C SER A 488 -36.48 -14.17 -12.50
N ASN A 489 -37.00 -13.29 -13.35
CA ASN A 489 -37.40 -11.95 -12.93
C ASN A 489 -38.93 -11.87 -12.73
N ILE A 490 -39.57 -12.97 -12.31
CA ILE A 490 -40.97 -13.07 -11.93
C ILE A 490 -41.06 -13.23 -10.42
N CYS A 491 -41.89 -12.43 -9.76
CA CYS A 491 -42.20 -12.52 -8.33
C CYS A 491 -43.71 -12.69 -8.13
N ASN A 492 -44.08 -13.43 -7.09
CA ASN A 492 -45.47 -13.58 -6.64
C ASN A 492 -45.84 -12.61 -5.50
N ALA A 493 -44.87 -11.84 -4.98
CA ALA A 493 -45.08 -10.83 -3.95
C ALA A 493 -45.01 -9.42 -4.55
N ASN A 494 -45.72 -8.48 -3.92
CA ASN A 494 -45.77 -7.06 -4.29
C ASN A 494 -45.22 -6.22 -3.12
N CYS A 495 -43.98 -6.49 -2.71
CA CYS A 495 -43.42 -5.89 -1.51
C CYS A 495 -43.32 -4.37 -1.66
N VAL A 496 -43.75 -3.62 -0.63
CA VAL A 496 -43.78 -2.15 -0.65
C VAL A 496 -42.38 -1.51 -0.71
N PHE A 497 -41.35 -2.28 -0.38
CA PHE A 497 -39.94 -1.89 -0.40
C PHE A 497 -39.15 -2.44 -1.61
N CYS A 498 -39.81 -3.17 -2.50
CA CYS A 498 -39.15 -3.85 -3.62
C CYS A 498 -39.39 -3.11 -4.93
N GLN A 499 -38.32 -2.91 -5.69
CA GLN A 499 -38.35 -2.33 -7.04
C GLN A 499 -39.13 -3.16 -8.07
N TYR A 500 -39.39 -4.44 -7.79
CA TYR A 500 -40.00 -5.37 -8.74
C TYR A 500 -41.31 -4.86 -9.34
N SER A 501 -42.14 -4.20 -8.51
CA SER A 501 -43.43 -3.63 -8.93
C SER A 501 -43.30 -2.44 -9.88
N LEU A 502 -42.14 -1.80 -9.91
CA LEU A 502 -41.82 -0.65 -10.74
C LEU A 502 -41.01 -1.02 -11.99
N ASN A 503 -40.55 -2.26 -12.08
CA ASN A 503 -39.75 -2.78 -13.19
C ASN A 503 -40.67 -3.14 -14.38
N ILE A 504 -40.45 -2.48 -15.53
CA ILE A 504 -41.18 -2.66 -16.79
C ILE A 504 -40.53 -3.68 -17.73
N ASP A 505 -39.42 -4.31 -17.32
CA ASP A 505 -38.75 -5.30 -18.17
C ASP A 505 -39.65 -6.51 -18.39
N LYS A 506 -39.53 -7.10 -19.59
CA LYS A 506 -40.29 -8.29 -19.96
C LYS A 506 -39.96 -9.43 -19.00
N LYS A 507 -40.99 -9.85 -18.26
CA LYS A 507 -40.95 -10.95 -17.29
C LYS A 507 -40.64 -12.26 -18.00
N ARG A 508 -39.66 -13.00 -17.50
CA ARG A 508 -39.11 -14.21 -18.10
C ARG A 508 -38.39 -15.08 -17.06
N ILE A 509 -38.24 -16.34 -17.43
CA ILE A 509 -37.39 -17.31 -16.74
C ILE A 509 -36.17 -17.54 -17.63
N MET A 510 -34.98 -17.55 -17.05
CA MET A 510 -33.75 -17.86 -17.78
C MET A 510 -33.84 -19.29 -18.35
N PRO A 511 -33.63 -19.49 -19.68
CA PRO A 511 -33.60 -20.82 -20.26
C PRO A 511 -32.52 -21.70 -19.63
N PHE A 512 -32.77 -23.01 -19.51
CA PHE A 512 -31.80 -23.95 -18.92
C PHE A 512 -30.47 -23.97 -19.68
N GLU A 513 -30.49 -23.96 -21.02
CA GLU A 513 -29.26 -23.94 -21.83
C GLU A 513 -28.41 -22.68 -21.61
N LEU A 514 -29.05 -21.53 -21.43
CA LEU A 514 -28.34 -20.29 -21.10
C LEU A 514 -27.71 -20.39 -19.70
N PHE A 515 -28.47 -20.89 -18.72
CA PHE A 515 -27.95 -21.14 -17.37
C PHE A 515 -26.78 -22.12 -17.39
N LYS A 516 -26.88 -23.21 -18.15
CA LYS A 516 -25.84 -24.22 -18.31
C LYS A 516 -24.55 -23.61 -18.82
N LYS A 517 -24.63 -22.82 -19.90
CA LYS A 517 -23.48 -22.07 -20.44
C LYS A 517 -22.86 -21.16 -19.37
N ILE A 518 -23.67 -20.43 -18.62
CA ILE A 518 -23.21 -19.54 -17.55
C ILE A 518 -22.51 -20.33 -16.43
N ALA A 519 -23.07 -21.47 -16.02
CA ALA A 519 -22.52 -22.31 -14.96
C ALA A 519 -21.19 -22.96 -15.40
N ASP A 520 -21.10 -23.42 -16.65
CA ASP A 520 -19.85 -23.98 -17.21
C ASP A 520 -18.75 -22.92 -17.28
N ASP A 521 -19.10 -21.72 -17.72
CA ASP A 521 -18.18 -20.60 -17.81
C ASP A 521 -17.70 -20.16 -16.42
N PHE A 522 -18.62 -20.04 -15.46
CA PHE A 522 -18.28 -19.74 -14.07
C PHE A 522 -17.42 -20.82 -13.43
N TYR A 523 -17.69 -22.10 -13.69
CA TYR A 523 -16.90 -23.22 -13.17
C TYR A 523 -15.45 -23.20 -13.67
N LYS A 524 -15.23 -22.85 -14.94
CA LYS A 524 -13.87 -22.71 -15.51
C LYS A 524 -13.04 -21.66 -14.78
N GLU A 525 -13.70 -20.59 -14.35
CA GLU A 525 -13.06 -19.48 -13.61
C GLU A 525 -12.97 -19.75 -12.10
N ARG A 526 -13.95 -20.47 -11.53
CA ARG A 526 -14.12 -20.75 -10.10
C ARG A 526 -14.66 -22.15 -9.86
N ASN A 527 -13.77 -23.13 -9.75
CA ASN A 527 -14.16 -24.50 -9.43
C ASN A 527 -14.66 -24.71 -7.98
N ASP A 528 -14.42 -23.74 -7.08
CA ASP A 528 -14.94 -23.68 -5.71
C ASP A 528 -16.15 -22.73 -5.57
N GLY A 529 -16.67 -22.26 -6.71
CA GLY A 529 -17.65 -21.19 -6.80
C GLY A 529 -19.02 -21.51 -6.21
N ILE A 530 -19.75 -20.45 -5.91
CA ILE A 530 -21.12 -20.47 -5.40
C ILE A 530 -22.03 -19.80 -6.44
N ILE A 531 -23.01 -20.54 -6.95
CA ILE A 531 -24.13 -19.94 -7.68
C ILE A 531 -25.19 -19.57 -6.66
N HIS A 532 -25.45 -18.28 -6.53
CA HIS A 532 -26.52 -17.77 -5.70
C HIS A 532 -27.76 -17.53 -6.56
N PHE A 533 -28.71 -18.45 -6.46
CA PHE A 533 -30.04 -18.31 -7.02
C PHE A 533 -30.79 -17.20 -6.27
N ILE A 534 -30.65 -15.99 -6.81
CA ILE A 534 -31.27 -14.77 -6.30
C ILE A 534 -32.35 -14.33 -7.27
N GLY A 535 -33.39 -13.64 -6.79
CA GLY A 535 -34.35 -13.00 -7.66
C GLY A 535 -34.51 -11.52 -7.31
N THR A 536 -34.43 -10.66 -8.32
CA THR A 536 -35.48 -9.62 -8.46
C THR A 536 -36.77 -10.36 -8.87
N GLY A 537 -37.32 -11.16 -7.95
CA GLY A 537 -38.19 -12.28 -8.30
C GLY A 537 -38.34 -13.28 -7.15
N GLU A 538 -39.15 -14.32 -7.37
CA GLU A 538 -39.28 -15.46 -6.47
C GLU A 538 -38.71 -16.72 -7.14
N VAL A 539 -37.70 -17.33 -6.51
CA VAL A 539 -36.95 -18.45 -7.08
C VAL A 539 -37.85 -19.63 -7.45
N PHE A 540 -38.89 -19.92 -6.65
CA PHE A 540 -39.82 -21.02 -6.89
C PHE A 540 -40.88 -20.72 -7.97
N THR A 541 -40.78 -19.60 -8.68
CA THR A 541 -41.52 -19.37 -9.94
C THR A 541 -40.85 -20.04 -11.13
N ASP A 542 -39.55 -20.34 -11.02
CA ASP A 542 -38.78 -21.01 -12.06
C ASP A 542 -39.04 -22.51 -12.04
N ARG A 543 -39.69 -23.01 -13.10
CA ARG A 543 -40.01 -24.43 -13.24
C ARG A 543 -38.77 -25.31 -13.40
N ASN A 544 -37.64 -24.72 -13.82
CA ASN A 544 -36.40 -25.43 -14.10
C ASN A 544 -35.39 -25.29 -12.95
N ILE A 545 -35.78 -24.75 -11.78
CA ILE A 545 -34.86 -24.53 -10.66
C ILE A 545 -34.17 -25.83 -10.20
N ILE A 546 -34.88 -26.95 -10.21
CA ILE A 546 -34.33 -28.26 -9.83
C ILE A 546 -33.24 -28.69 -10.81
N GLU A 547 -33.49 -28.54 -12.11
CA GLU A 547 -32.51 -28.91 -13.15
C GLU A 547 -31.28 -28.02 -13.06
N LYS A 548 -31.47 -26.71 -12.89
CA LYS A 548 -30.37 -25.74 -12.74
C LYS A 548 -29.53 -26.05 -11.50
N MET A 549 -30.16 -26.30 -10.36
CA MET A 549 -29.44 -26.64 -9.13
C MET A 549 -28.74 -27.99 -9.21
N ALA A 550 -29.39 -29.00 -9.79
CA ALA A 550 -28.77 -30.31 -9.99
C ALA A 550 -27.53 -30.17 -10.90
N TYR A 551 -27.61 -29.33 -11.93
CA TYR A 551 -26.48 -29.04 -12.80
C TYR A 551 -25.34 -28.35 -12.05
N THR A 552 -25.65 -27.30 -11.26
CA THR A 552 -24.66 -26.65 -10.37
C THR A 552 -23.94 -27.67 -9.49
N LYS A 553 -24.69 -28.56 -8.83
CA LYS A 553 -24.11 -29.61 -7.99
C LYS A 553 -23.28 -30.63 -8.77
N SER A 554 -23.69 -30.96 -10.00
CA SER A 554 -22.93 -31.88 -10.86
C SER A 554 -21.56 -31.34 -11.27
N LEU A 555 -21.41 -30.01 -11.33
CA LEU A 555 -20.11 -29.35 -11.55
C LEU A 555 -19.24 -29.28 -10.27
N GLY A 556 -19.78 -29.65 -9.11
CA GLY A 556 -19.11 -29.48 -7.81
C GLY A 556 -19.24 -28.07 -7.22
N LEU A 557 -20.05 -27.20 -7.83
CA LEU A 557 -20.32 -25.86 -7.33
C LEU A 557 -21.33 -25.86 -6.18
N LYS A 558 -21.24 -24.85 -5.33
CA LYS A 558 -22.19 -24.62 -4.23
C LYS A 558 -23.42 -23.85 -4.71
N ALA A 559 -24.55 -24.06 -4.05
CA ALA A 559 -25.82 -23.44 -4.36
C ALA A 559 -26.38 -22.68 -3.14
N TYR A 560 -26.52 -21.37 -3.28
CA TYR A 560 -27.25 -20.53 -2.32
C TYR A 560 -28.61 -20.13 -2.90
N ILE A 561 -29.62 -20.01 -2.05
CA ILE A 561 -30.97 -19.63 -2.47
C ILE A 561 -31.44 -18.42 -1.68
N THR A 562 -32.10 -17.47 -2.33
CA THR A 562 -32.91 -16.45 -1.67
C THR A 562 -34.34 -16.51 -2.14
N THR A 563 -35.27 -16.56 -1.18
CA THR A 563 -36.72 -16.70 -1.41
C THR A 563 -37.49 -15.80 -0.46
N ASN A 564 -38.71 -15.41 -0.83
CA ASN A 564 -39.67 -14.77 0.07
C ASN A 564 -40.46 -15.80 0.92
N GLY A 565 -40.27 -17.11 0.69
CA GLY A 565 -40.90 -18.18 1.46
C GLY A 565 -42.38 -18.44 1.16
N THR A 566 -43.07 -17.52 0.48
CA THR A 566 -44.54 -17.55 0.32
C THR A 566 -45.04 -18.65 -0.63
N LEU A 567 -44.13 -19.26 -1.41
CA LEU A 567 -44.43 -20.41 -2.26
C LEU A 567 -44.09 -21.77 -1.62
N PHE A 568 -43.83 -21.83 -0.32
CA PHE A 568 -43.46 -23.10 0.33
C PHE A 568 -44.59 -24.15 0.33
N HIS A 569 -45.84 -23.73 0.16
CA HIS A 569 -46.98 -24.61 -0.10
C HIS A 569 -46.81 -25.46 -1.37
N LYS A 570 -45.93 -25.07 -2.31
CA LYS A 570 -45.48 -25.91 -3.44
C LYS A 570 -44.46 -26.96 -2.98
N TRP A 571 -44.86 -27.75 -1.99
CA TRP A 571 -43.95 -28.59 -1.20
C TRP A 571 -43.07 -29.52 -2.04
N ASN A 572 -43.61 -30.19 -3.05
CA ASN A 572 -42.83 -31.08 -3.94
C ASN A 572 -41.61 -30.35 -4.56
N LEU A 573 -41.76 -29.09 -4.97
CA LEU A 573 -40.67 -28.32 -5.52
C LEU A 573 -39.63 -27.96 -4.44
N VAL A 574 -40.09 -27.56 -3.25
CA VAL A 574 -39.24 -27.19 -2.12
C VAL A 574 -38.48 -28.40 -1.57
N GLU A 575 -39.13 -29.53 -1.41
CA GLU A 575 -38.55 -30.78 -0.96
C GLU A 575 -37.45 -31.25 -1.91
N ARG A 576 -37.73 -31.30 -3.22
CA ARG A 576 -36.72 -31.66 -4.23
C ARG A 576 -35.54 -30.69 -4.23
N THR A 577 -35.80 -29.41 -3.93
CA THR A 577 -34.74 -28.40 -3.78
C THR A 577 -33.87 -28.69 -2.56
N LEU A 578 -34.46 -29.03 -1.41
CA LEU A 578 -33.73 -29.41 -0.19
C LEU A 578 -32.90 -30.69 -0.38
N ASN A 579 -33.44 -31.66 -1.11
CA ASN A 579 -32.74 -32.93 -1.41
C ASN A 579 -31.52 -32.76 -2.32
N LEU A 580 -31.35 -31.59 -2.95
CA LEU A 580 -30.11 -31.20 -3.62
C LEU A 580 -29.08 -30.56 -2.68
N HIS A 581 -29.40 -30.51 -1.37
CA HIS A 581 -28.55 -30.02 -0.29
C HIS A 581 -27.88 -28.67 -0.59
N PRO A 582 -28.65 -27.60 -0.83
CA PRO A 582 -28.08 -26.27 -0.93
C PRO A 582 -27.34 -25.93 0.37
N GLU A 583 -26.21 -25.25 0.24
CA GLU A 583 -25.39 -24.87 1.38
C GLU A 583 -26.11 -23.83 2.24
N ARG A 584 -26.88 -22.95 1.60
CA ARG A 584 -27.64 -21.90 2.28
C ARG A 584 -28.97 -21.60 1.60
N ILE A 585 -30.02 -21.42 2.40
CA ILE A 585 -31.30 -20.84 2.00
C ILE A 585 -31.60 -19.65 2.88
N TYR A 586 -31.76 -18.49 2.27
CA TYR A 586 -32.11 -17.24 2.93
C TYR A 586 -33.56 -16.86 2.65
N ILE A 587 -34.34 -16.69 3.71
CA ILE A 587 -35.78 -16.42 3.65
C ILE A 587 -36.02 -14.97 4.07
N SER A 588 -36.51 -14.15 3.14
CA SER A 588 -36.93 -12.77 3.44
C SER A 588 -38.33 -12.78 4.03
N THR A 589 -38.51 -12.22 5.24
CA THR A 589 -39.78 -12.29 5.99
C THR A 589 -40.09 -10.96 6.71
N PRO A 590 -41.34 -10.47 6.74
CA PRO A 590 -41.74 -9.31 7.53
C PRO A 590 -41.97 -9.62 9.02
N GLY A 591 -41.76 -10.88 9.42
CA GLY A 591 -42.14 -11.46 10.70
C GLY A 591 -43.10 -12.63 10.51
N PHE A 592 -43.84 -12.99 11.55
CA PHE A 592 -44.68 -14.19 11.55
C PHE A 592 -46.11 -13.80 11.90
N SER A 593 -46.71 -12.97 11.05
CA SER A 593 -48.13 -12.62 11.12
C SER A 593 -48.72 -12.38 9.74
N ALA A 594 -49.99 -12.75 9.56
CA ALA A 594 -50.71 -12.54 8.30
C ALA A 594 -50.77 -11.06 7.90
N ASP A 595 -51.02 -10.17 8.87
CA ASP A 595 -51.09 -8.72 8.64
C ASP A 595 -49.76 -8.15 8.09
N ALA A 596 -48.61 -8.58 8.65
CA ALA A 596 -47.32 -8.10 8.19
C ALA A 596 -47.01 -8.56 6.74
N TYR A 597 -47.40 -9.79 6.36
CA TYR A 597 -47.27 -10.26 4.98
C TYR A 597 -48.23 -9.53 4.02
N ALA A 598 -49.47 -9.30 4.42
CA ALA A 598 -50.45 -8.58 3.62
C ALA A 598 -50.01 -7.13 3.35
N THR A 599 -49.57 -6.43 4.40
CA THR A 599 -49.23 -5.00 4.34
C THR A 599 -47.85 -4.73 3.72
N LEU A 600 -46.84 -5.54 4.01
CA LEU A 600 -45.46 -5.29 3.57
C LEU A 600 -45.06 -6.07 2.33
N PHE A 601 -45.51 -7.31 2.18
CA PHE A 601 -45.21 -8.16 1.02
C PHE A 601 -46.34 -8.15 -0.03
N GLY A 602 -47.53 -7.65 0.31
CA GLY A 602 -48.70 -7.67 -0.58
C GLY A 602 -49.22 -9.08 -0.81
N VAL A 603 -49.05 -9.98 0.17
CA VAL A 603 -49.36 -11.41 0.07
C VAL A 603 -50.41 -11.79 1.11
N ASN A 604 -51.54 -12.33 0.65
CA ASN A 604 -52.71 -12.62 1.50
C ASN A 604 -52.93 -14.12 1.76
N ASN A 605 -51.97 -14.99 1.46
CA ASN A 605 -52.08 -16.45 1.64
C ASN A 605 -51.23 -16.99 2.80
N TYR A 606 -51.08 -16.20 3.86
CA TYR A 606 -50.27 -16.56 5.03
C TYR A 606 -50.66 -17.92 5.63
N ASP A 607 -51.95 -18.17 5.81
CA ASP A 607 -52.47 -19.42 6.38
C ASP A 607 -52.16 -20.65 5.51
N GLU A 608 -51.89 -20.45 4.21
CA GLU A 608 -51.52 -21.52 3.28
C GLU A 608 -50.03 -21.84 3.35
N PHE A 609 -49.16 -20.83 3.33
CA PHE A 609 -47.71 -21.06 3.27
C PHE A 609 -47.06 -21.21 4.64
N PHE A 610 -47.62 -20.65 5.72
CA PHE A 610 -47.01 -20.71 7.05
C PHE A 610 -46.92 -22.15 7.59
N PRO A 611 -47.96 -23.00 7.49
CA PRO A 611 -47.82 -24.43 7.85
C PRO A 611 -46.74 -25.13 7.02
N ALA A 612 -46.63 -24.79 5.73
CA ALA A 612 -45.59 -25.34 4.85
C ALA A 612 -44.18 -24.86 5.24
N LEU A 613 -44.05 -23.64 5.80
CA LEU A 613 -42.80 -23.13 6.37
C LEU A 613 -42.37 -23.92 7.61
N ILE A 614 -43.33 -24.32 8.46
CA ILE A 614 -43.02 -25.18 9.62
C ILE A 614 -42.61 -26.58 9.15
N ASN A 615 -43.33 -27.15 8.18
CA ASN A 615 -42.96 -28.43 7.57
C ASN A 615 -41.56 -28.37 6.95
N PHE A 616 -41.21 -27.24 6.31
CA PHE A 616 -39.88 -27.00 5.79
C PHE A 616 -38.80 -27.07 6.88
N PHE A 617 -39.00 -26.44 8.04
CA PHE A 617 -38.02 -26.50 9.14
C PHE A 617 -37.87 -27.90 9.73
N GLN A 618 -38.97 -28.61 9.93
CA GLN A 618 -38.97 -30.00 10.40
C GLN A 618 -38.27 -30.94 9.41
N TYR A 619 -38.54 -30.78 8.12
CA TYR A 619 -37.88 -31.56 7.08
C TYR A 619 -36.38 -31.28 7.02
N LYS A 620 -35.99 -30.00 7.10
CA LYS A 620 -34.58 -29.58 7.13
C LYS A 620 -33.87 -30.21 8.31
N GLU A 621 -34.44 -30.13 9.50
CA GLU A 621 -33.86 -30.69 10.73
C GLU A 621 -33.58 -32.19 10.57
N LYS A 622 -34.55 -32.93 10.01
CA LYS A 622 -34.46 -34.38 9.86
C LYS A 622 -33.58 -34.84 8.69
N ASN A 623 -33.71 -34.22 7.53
CA ASN A 623 -33.20 -34.78 6.27
C ASN A 623 -32.02 -33.99 5.69
N CYS A 624 -31.83 -32.72 6.06
CA CYS A 624 -30.80 -31.84 5.52
C CYS A 624 -30.16 -30.96 6.61
N PRO A 625 -29.66 -31.53 7.72
CA PRO A 625 -29.16 -30.74 8.86
C PRO A 625 -28.00 -29.80 8.50
N GLN A 626 -27.25 -30.12 7.44
CA GLN A 626 -26.12 -29.35 6.92
C GLN A 626 -26.49 -28.06 6.19
N THR A 627 -27.72 -27.96 5.66
CA THR A 627 -28.18 -26.76 4.95
C THR A 627 -28.40 -25.63 5.94
N HIS A 628 -27.71 -24.50 5.75
CA HIS A 628 -27.90 -23.32 6.59
C HIS A 628 -29.17 -22.57 6.19
N ILE A 629 -30.06 -22.33 7.14
CA ILE A 629 -31.27 -21.54 6.93
C ILE A 629 -31.12 -20.21 7.66
N GLY A 630 -31.26 -19.11 6.95
CA GLY A 630 -31.16 -17.76 7.50
C GLY A 630 -32.45 -16.96 7.28
N PHE A 631 -32.85 -16.17 8.27
CA PHE A 631 -33.87 -15.14 8.08
C PHE A 631 -33.30 -13.77 7.76
N GLY A 632 -33.97 -13.10 6.84
CA GLY A 632 -33.87 -11.68 6.58
C GLY A 632 -35.12 -10.97 7.02
N PHE A 633 -35.10 -10.34 8.19
CA PHE A 633 -36.22 -9.53 8.61
C PHE A 633 -36.37 -8.32 7.69
N ARG A 634 -37.57 -8.14 7.16
CA ARG A 634 -38.02 -7.07 6.27
C ARG A 634 -39.30 -6.49 6.85
N SER A 635 -39.19 -5.93 8.06
CA SER A 635 -40.31 -5.44 8.85
C SER A 635 -40.24 -3.93 9.09
N ASN A 636 -41.41 -3.31 9.27
CA ASN A 636 -41.55 -1.98 9.86
C ASN A 636 -41.67 -2.02 11.40
N ARG A 637 -41.63 -3.22 11.99
CA ARG A 637 -41.66 -3.48 13.43
C ARG A 637 -40.25 -3.78 13.94
N THR A 638 -40.01 -3.63 15.24
CA THR A 638 -38.70 -3.95 15.84
C THR A 638 -38.45 -5.46 15.86
N TYR A 639 -37.20 -5.88 16.09
CA TYR A 639 -36.89 -7.29 16.31
C TYR A 639 -37.70 -7.87 17.48
N GLU A 640 -37.82 -7.10 18.56
CA GLU A 640 -38.58 -7.49 19.74
C GLU A 640 -40.06 -7.72 19.41
N ASP A 641 -40.67 -6.85 18.61
CA ASP A 641 -42.04 -7.02 18.14
C ASP A 641 -42.22 -8.31 17.31
N VAL A 642 -41.27 -8.58 16.39
CA VAL A 642 -41.34 -9.75 15.50
C VAL A 642 -41.17 -11.07 16.27
N VAL A 643 -40.25 -11.14 17.22
CA VAL A 643 -40.12 -12.35 18.07
C VAL A 643 -41.25 -12.46 19.09
N ASN A 644 -42.03 -11.40 19.26
CA ASN A 644 -43.23 -11.42 20.07
C ASN A 644 -44.48 -11.90 19.33
N ASP A 645 -44.42 -12.08 18.00
CA ASP A 645 -45.49 -12.68 17.20
C ASP A 645 -45.90 -14.05 17.78
N ASP A 646 -47.21 -14.28 17.87
CA ASP A 646 -47.79 -15.51 18.41
C ASP A 646 -47.25 -16.76 17.69
N ASP A 647 -47.22 -16.71 16.35
CA ASP A 647 -46.74 -17.80 15.51
C ASP A 647 -45.23 -18.02 15.65
N TYR A 648 -44.46 -16.94 15.88
CA TYR A 648 -43.05 -17.09 16.19
C TYR A 648 -42.86 -17.86 17.49
N LYS A 649 -43.50 -17.40 18.57
CA LYS A 649 -43.41 -18.01 19.90
C LYS A 649 -43.84 -19.48 19.89
N LYS A 650 -44.94 -19.77 19.21
CA LYS A 650 -45.55 -21.12 19.17
C LYS A 650 -44.78 -22.09 18.27
N HIS A 651 -44.29 -21.63 17.11
CA HIS A 651 -43.86 -22.54 16.05
C HIS A 651 -42.42 -22.33 15.55
N VAL A 652 -41.88 -21.11 15.63
CA VAL A 652 -40.56 -20.79 15.05
C VAL A 652 -39.45 -20.77 16.10
N LYS A 653 -39.76 -20.31 17.31
CA LYS A 653 -38.81 -20.13 18.42
C LYS A 653 -37.99 -21.38 18.71
N TYR A 654 -38.61 -22.56 18.67
CA TYR A 654 -37.92 -23.84 18.85
C TYR A 654 -36.74 -24.01 17.89
N PHE A 655 -36.96 -23.75 16.60
CA PHE A 655 -35.95 -23.91 15.57
C PHE A 655 -34.82 -22.88 15.70
N VAL A 656 -35.14 -21.67 16.16
CA VAL A 656 -34.13 -20.62 16.41
C VAL A 656 -33.29 -20.97 17.64
N ASP A 657 -33.93 -21.31 18.76
CA ASP A 657 -33.25 -21.63 20.03
C ASP A 657 -32.33 -22.85 19.90
N ASN A 658 -32.75 -23.83 19.09
CA ASN A 658 -31.95 -25.03 18.79
C ASN A 658 -30.97 -24.82 17.62
N LYS A 659 -30.80 -23.58 17.13
CA LYS A 659 -29.85 -23.21 16.05
C LYS A 659 -30.08 -23.99 14.75
N ILE A 660 -31.32 -24.40 14.50
CA ILE A 660 -31.74 -25.06 13.25
C ILE A 660 -31.89 -24.00 12.15
N ILE A 661 -32.37 -22.81 12.53
CA ILE A 661 -32.45 -21.63 11.66
C ILE A 661 -31.80 -20.45 12.37
N PHE A 662 -31.10 -19.62 11.60
CA PHE A 662 -30.28 -18.52 12.12
C PHE A 662 -30.88 -17.18 11.73
N ASN A 663 -30.66 -16.17 12.57
CA ASN A 663 -30.91 -14.80 12.21
C ASN A 663 -29.65 -14.21 11.57
N GLU A 664 -29.48 -14.42 10.27
CA GLU A 664 -28.22 -14.03 9.60
C GLU A 664 -28.17 -12.56 9.21
N LEU A 665 -29.29 -11.81 9.19
CA LEU A 665 -29.32 -10.42 8.71
C LEU A 665 -30.52 -9.62 9.28
N ASN A 666 -30.35 -9.00 10.46
CA ASN A 666 -31.30 -8.06 11.08
C ASN A 666 -31.33 -6.69 10.33
N ARG A 667 -31.77 -6.67 9.07
CA ARG A 667 -31.92 -5.42 8.31
C ARG A 667 -33.34 -4.86 8.44
N PHE A 668 -33.58 -4.08 9.48
CA PHE A 668 -34.79 -3.26 9.63
C PHE A 668 -34.75 -1.97 8.80
N GLU A 669 -33.64 -1.77 8.08
CA GLU A 669 -33.35 -0.62 7.24
C GLU A 669 -33.34 -1.03 5.77
N PHE A 670 -33.99 -0.22 4.95
CA PHE A 670 -34.26 -0.53 3.55
C PHE A 670 -33.61 0.50 2.64
N ASP A 671 -33.07 0.01 1.52
CA ASP A 671 -32.61 0.86 0.44
C ASP A 671 -33.81 1.51 -0.25
N SER A 672 -33.73 2.81 -0.54
CA SER A 672 -34.77 3.51 -1.30
C SER A 672 -34.66 3.28 -2.82
N TRP A 673 -33.75 2.41 -3.26
CA TRP A 673 -33.51 2.05 -4.66
C TRP A 673 -33.32 3.29 -5.53
N SER A 674 -32.29 4.04 -5.17
CA SER A 674 -31.92 5.29 -5.83
C SER A 674 -32.90 6.45 -5.60
N GLY A 675 -33.46 6.56 -4.39
CA GLY A 675 -34.20 7.75 -3.96
C GLY A 675 -35.64 7.77 -4.44
N GLN A 676 -36.26 6.62 -4.65
CA GLN A 676 -37.52 6.56 -5.40
C GLN A 676 -38.53 5.53 -4.88
N ILE A 677 -38.09 4.51 -4.15
CA ILE A 677 -38.96 3.82 -3.20
C ILE A 677 -39.00 4.69 -1.95
N PHE A 678 -39.96 5.60 -1.91
CA PHE A 678 -40.31 6.32 -0.70
C PHE A 678 -41.26 5.47 0.14
N SER A 679 -41.31 5.71 1.44
CA SER A 679 -42.30 5.07 2.28
C SER A 679 -43.67 5.46 1.71
N LYS A 680 -44.37 4.49 1.10
CA LYS A 680 -45.80 4.68 0.81
C LYS A 680 -46.44 5.13 2.12
N ALA A 681 -47.24 6.20 2.06
CA ALA A 681 -47.95 6.72 3.22
C ALA A 681 -48.63 5.55 3.95
N GLY A 682 -48.22 5.30 5.20
CA GLY A 682 -48.74 4.21 6.05
C GLY A 682 -47.82 3.00 6.26
N SER A 683 -46.77 2.78 5.44
CA SER A 683 -45.91 1.59 5.57
C SER A 683 -44.97 1.58 6.78
N LYS A 684 -44.61 2.76 7.32
CA LYS A 684 -43.68 2.95 8.47
C LYS A 684 -42.31 2.25 8.34
N ILE A 685 -41.94 1.79 7.15
CA ILE A 685 -40.63 1.18 6.92
C ILE A 685 -39.54 2.26 7.05
N LYS A 686 -38.48 1.96 7.81
CA LYS A 686 -37.29 2.81 7.89
C LYS A 686 -36.48 2.65 6.60
N ILE A 687 -36.67 3.59 5.69
CA ILE A 687 -35.88 3.71 4.46
C ILE A 687 -34.70 4.63 4.77
N VAL A 688 -33.49 4.18 4.48
CA VAL A 688 -32.29 4.98 4.74
C VAL A 688 -32.13 5.99 3.62
N ASP A 689 -32.14 7.28 3.98
CA ASP A 689 -31.88 8.38 3.07
C ASP A 689 -30.44 8.85 3.23
N HIS A 690 -29.64 8.57 2.21
CA HIS A 690 -28.23 8.92 2.13
C HIS A 690 -27.95 9.98 1.05
N SER A 691 -28.94 10.79 0.66
CA SER A 691 -28.87 11.76 -0.44
C SER A 691 -27.78 12.86 -0.31
N ASN A 692 -27.08 12.96 0.83
CA ASN A 692 -26.15 14.06 1.15
C ASN A 692 -24.64 13.72 1.15
N THR A 693 -24.21 12.52 0.76
CA THR A 693 -22.80 12.10 0.86
C THR A 693 -22.21 11.69 -0.50
N GLN A 694 -21.40 12.58 -1.10
CA GLN A 694 -20.67 12.36 -2.36
C GLN A 694 -19.42 11.44 -2.21
N SER A 695 -19.44 10.45 -1.31
CA SER A 695 -18.32 9.51 -1.18
C SER A 695 -18.39 8.34 -2.17
N LEU A 696 -17.27 7.67 -2.38
CA LEU A 696 -17.15 6.53 -3.30
C LEU A 696 -17.71 5.25 -2.66
N CYS A 697 -18.63 4.55 -3.33
CA CYS A 697 -19.25 3.30 -2.92
C CYS A 697 -18.25 2.13 -3.01
N PRO A 698 -17.99 1.39 -1.91
CA PRO A 698 -17.09 0.25 -1.90
C PRO A 698 -17.53 -0.88 -2.84
N LYS A 699 -18.83 -0.96 -3.17
CA LYS A 699 -19.36 -1.98 -4.09
C LYS A 699 -18.96 -1.80 -5.54
N LEU A 700 -18.44 -0.64 -5.94
CA LEU A 700 -17.85 -0.51 -7.27
C LEU A 700 -16.45 -1.15 -7.28
N TYR A 701 -15.68 -1.09 -6.19
CA TYR A 701 -14.33 -1.67 -6.07
C TYR A 701 -14.33 -3.19 -5.95
N ALA A 702 -15.36 -3.76 -5.31
CA ALA A 702 -15.62 -5.19 -5.24
C ALA A 702 -17.00 -5.46 -5.84
N PRO A 703 -17.10 -5.55 -7.19
CA PRO A 703 -18.38 -5.58 -7.87
C PRO A 703 -19.19 -6.80 -7.42
N GLN A 704 -20.35 -6.53 -6.84
CA GLN A 704 -21.36 -7.55 -6.60
C GLN A 704 -22.05 -7.84 -7.94
N LEU A 705 -21.38 -8.66 -8.76
CA LEU A 705 -21.89 -9.04 -10.08
C LEU A 705 -23.31 -9.61 -9.96
N SER A 706 -24.14 -9.32 -10.94
CA SER A 706 -25.48 -9.88 -11.03
C SER A 706 -25.76 -10.27 -12.46
N ILE A 707 -26.19 -11.51 -12.67
CA ILE A 707 -26.60 -11.99 -13.99
C ILE A 707 -28.11 -11.88 -14.09
N LEU A 708 -28.61 -11.14 -15.07
CA LEU A 708 -30.04 -10.98 -15.33
C LEU A 708 -30.63 -12.20 -16.03
N ALA A 709 -31.96 -12.33 -16.02
CA ALA A 709 -32.68 -13.49 -16.54
C ALA A 709 -32.52 -13.70 -18.06
N ASP A 710 -32.04 -12.71 -18.80
CA ASP A 710 -31.71 -12.79 -20.22
C ASP A 710 -30.21 -13.05 -20.50
N GLY A 711 -29.40 -13.24 -19.46
CA GLY A 711 -27.97 -13.47 -19.55
C GLY A 711 -27.12 -12.20 -19.47
N SER A 712 -27.72 -11.02 -19.36
CA SER A 712 -26.95 -9.77 -19.22
C SER A 712 -26.17 -9.74 -17.91
N LEU A 713 -24.88 -9.43 -17.97
CA LEU A 713 -24.00 -9.32 -16.81
C LEU A 713 -23.95 -7.86 -16.34
N LYS A 714 -24.18 -7.65 -15.05
CA LYS A 714 -24.22 -6.33 -14.42
C LYS A 714 -23.21 -6.21 -13.29
N LEU A 715 -22.52 -5.08 -13.19
CA LEU A 715 -21.47 -4.83 -12.18
C LEU A 715 -22.00 -4.67 -10.73
N CYS A 716 -23.28 -4.33 -10.58
CA CYS A 716 -23.90 -4.12 -9.28
C CYS A 716 -25.35 -4.59 -9.28
N GLY A 717 -25.81 -5.18 -8.18
CA GLY A 717 -27.20 -5.53 -7.95
C GLY A 717 -28.12 -4.36 -7.59
N CYS A 718 -27.59 -3.13 -7.41
CA CYS A 718 -28.42 -1.93 -7.33
C CYS A 718 -28.98 -1.61 -8.73
N THR A 719 -30.23 -1.19 -8.79
CA THR A 719 -30.97 -1.03 -10.04
C THR A 719 -31.54 0.36 -10.19
N TYR A 720 -31.71 0.75 -11.45
CA TYR A 720 -32.57 1.87 -11.82
C TYR A 720 -34.05 1.47 -11.78
N ILE A 721 -34.91 2.45 -11.58
CA ILE A 721 -36.36 2.25 -11.66
C ILE A 721 -36.78 2.22 -13.12
N LYS A 722 -37.76 1.37 -13.42
CA LYS A 722 -38.24 0.97 -14.76
C LYS A 722 -37.41 -0.16 -15.36
N THR A 723 -36.08 -0.11 -15.39
CA THR A 723 -35.30 -1.13 -16.10
C THR A 723 -34.08 -1.63 -15.34
N GLU A 724 -33.80 -2.93 -15.47
CA GLU A 724 -32.57 -3.58 -15.02
C GLU A 724 -31.37 -3.28 -15.94
N TYR A 725 -31.63 -2.80 -17.17
CA TYR A 725 -30.62 -2.45 -18.19
C TYR A 725 -30.20 -0.99 -18.10
N ASP A 726 -29.30 -0.70 -17.17
CA ASP A 726 -28.68 0.61 -17.00
C ASP A 726 -27.20 0.59 -17.41
N SER A 727 -26.49 1.69 -17.17
CA SER A 727 -25.07 1.83 -17.51
C SER A 727 -24.14 0.85 -16.79
N MET A 728 -24.64 0.04 -15.84
CA MET A 728 -23.87 -1.01 -15.17
C MET A 728 -23.97 -2.37 -15.85
N VAL A 729 -24.79 -2.53 -16.89
CA VAL A 729 -24.77 -3.73 -17.74
C VAL A 729 -23.56 -3.67 -18.65
N ILE A 730 -22.72 -4.70 -18.57
CA ILE A 730 -21.39 -4.72 -19.18
C ILE A 730 -21.23 -5.79 -20.27
N GLY A 731 -22.26 -6.57 -20.55
CA GLY A 731 -22.21 -7.60 -21.58
C GLY A 731 -23.35 -8.59 -21.46
N ASN A 732 -23.38 -9.58 -22.35
CA ASN A 732 -24.40 -10.61 -22.34
C ASN A 732 -23.78 -12.01 -22.52
N LEU A 733 -24.02 -12.86 -21.52
CA LEU A 733 -23.45 -14.20 -21.42
C LEU A 733 -24.09 -15.21 -22.37
N ALA A 734 -25.10 -14.84 -23.16
CA ALA A 734 -25.56 -15.66 -24.27
C ALA A 734 -24.51 -15.73 -25.39
N SER A 735 -23.76 -14.64 -25.62
CA SER A 735 -22.75 -14.54 -26.68
C SER A 735 -21.32 -14.36 -26.19
N GLN A 736 -21.12 -14.03 -24.91
CA GLN A 736 -19.81 -13.75 -24.32
C GLN A 736 -19.55 -14.66 -23.11
N THR A 737 -18.30 -14.73 -22.67
CA THR A 737 -17.89 -15.27 -21.36
C THR A 737 -17.88 -14.19 -20.29
N ILE A 738 -17.90 -14.59 -19.02
CA ILE A 738 -17.77 -13.70 -17.85
C ILE A 738 -16.46 -12.92 -17.97
N SER A 739 -15.36 -13.60 -18.28
CA SER A 739 -14.03 -13.00 -18.44
C SER A 739 -13.98 -12.00 -19.59
N GLU A 740 -14.60 -12.29 -20.75
CA GLU A 740 -14.71 -11.33 -21.85
C GLU A 740 -15.52 -10.10 -21.47
N CYS A 741 -16.61 -10.27 -20.71
CA CYS A 741 -17.40 -9.15 -20.23
C CYS A 741 -16.59 -8.26 -19.29
N LEU A 742 -15.88 -8.85 -18.31
CA LEU A 742 -15.05 -8.14 -17.33
C LEU A 742 -13.77 -7.51 -17.92
N SER A 743 -13.42 -7.90 -19.14
CA SER A 743 -12.25 -7.43 -19.89
C SER A 743 -12.56 -6.25 -20.83
N GLN A 744 -13.77 -5.71 -20.85
CA GLN A 744 -14.09 -4.63 -21.77
C GLN A 744 -13.42 -3.30 -21.36
N GLU A 745 -12.87 -2.56 -22.34
CA GLU A 745 -12.27 -1.24 -22.11
C GLU A 745 -13.26 -0.23 -21.50
N SER A 746 -14.55 -0.36 -21.81
CA SER A 746 -15.63 0.46 -21.25
C SER A 746 -15.72 0.36 -19.72
N ILE A 747 -15.48 -0.83 -19.16
CA ILE A 747 -15.41 -1.06 -17.72
C ILE A 747 -14.20 -0.34 -17.16
N HIS A 748 -13.03 -0.52 -17.77
CA HIS A 748 -11.81 0.14 -17.32
C HIS A 748 -11.96 1.66 -17.31
N ALA A 749 -12.58 2.25 -18.34
CA ALA A 749 -12.87 3.68 -18.38
C ALA A 749 -13.81 4.11 -17.25
N MET A 750 -14.86 3.32 -16.95
CA MET A 750 -15.78 3.58 -15.84
C MET A 750 -15.05 3.60 -14.49
N PHE A 751 -14.18 2.62 -14.23
CA PHE A 751 -13.38 2.54 -13.01
C PHE A 751 -12.33 3.64 -12.92
N LYS A 752 -11.60 3.92 -14.00
CA LYS A 752 -10.62 5.03 -14.04
C LYS A 752 -11.30 6.36 -13.71
N ASN A 753 -12.41 6.65 -14.38
CA ASN A 753 -13.20 7.86 -14.14
C ASN A 753 -13.70 7.92 -12.68
N TYR A 754 -14.09 6.78 -12.11
CA TYR A 754 -14.60 6.72 -10.75
C TYR A 754 -13.52 6.89 -9.68
N LEU A 755 -12.40 6.18 -9.83
CA LEU A 755 -11.36 6.05 -8.82
C LEU A 755 -10.36 7.20 -8.84
N ILE A 756 -9.95 7.59 -10.05
CA ILE A 756 -8.94 8.63 -10.30
C ILE A 756 -9.62 9.99 -10.39
N ASP A 757 -10.58 10.11 -11.31
CA ASP A 757 -11.20 11.41 -11.60
C ASP A 757 -12.36 11.75 -10.66
N LYS A 758 -12.70 10.85 -9.73
CA LYS A 758 -13.83 10.99 -8.79
C LYS A 758 -15.19 11.24 -9.47
N LYS A 759 -15.34 10.81 -10.72
CA LYS A 759 -16.58 10.94 -11.49
C LYS A 759 -17.52 9.79 -11.16
N ILE A 760 -18.53 10.07 -10.33
CA ILE A 760 -19.59 9.11 -9.98
C ILE A 760 -20.44 8.80 -11.23
N PRO A 761 -20.61 7.51 -11.62
CA PRO A 761 -21.51 7.11 -12.70
C PRO A 761 -22.91 7.67 -12.47
N GLU A 762 -23.59 8.09 -13.53
CA GLU A 762 -24.89 8.78 -13.42
C GLU A 762 -25.90 8.00 -12.58
N ILE A 763 -26.00 6.69 -12.82
CA ILE A 763 -26.87 5.78 -12.06
C ILE A 763 -26.53 5.73 -10.56
N CYS A 764 -25.26 5.92 -10.20
CA CYS A 764 -24.80 5.93 -8.81
C CYS A 764 -25.04 7.26 -8.09
N ARG A 765 -25.29 8.37 -8.81
CA ARG A 765 -25.56 9.68 -8.18
C ARG A 765 -26.90 9.74 -7.48
N GLN A 766 -27.86 8.96 -7.96
CA GLN A 766 -29.19 8.87 -7.38
C GLN A 766 -29.24 7.78 -6.29
N CYS A 767 -28.19 6.96 -6.18
CA CYS A 767 -28.13 5.82 -5.27
C CYS A 767 -28.18 6.25 -3.81
N THR A 768 -29.18 5.76 -3.08
CA THR A 768 -29.35 5.99 -1.64
C THR A 768 -28.64 4.98 -0.78
N ARG A 769 -27.79 4.12 -1.31
CA ARG A 769 -26.86 3.28 -0.50
C ARG A 769 -25.57 4.01 -0.14
N GLY A 770 -25.62 5.35 -0.13
CA GLY A 770 -24.49 6.20 0.22
C GLY A 770 -24.12 6.12 1.69
N HIS A 771 -23.27 5.15 2.04
CA HIS A 771 -22.38 5.22 3.20
C HIS A 771 -23.09 4.93 4.53
N ASP A 772 -23.24 3.64 4.84
CA ASP A 772 -23.10 3.20 6.22
C ASP A 772 -21.63 3.45 6.60
N ARG A 773 -21.43 4.22 7.67
CA ARG A 773 -20.19 4.89 8.05
C ARG A 773 -18.99 3.97 8.20
#